data_AF-A0A369T056-F1
#
_entry.id   AF-A0A369T056-F1
#
_cell.length_a   1.000
_cell.length_b   1.000
_cell.length_c   1.000
_cell.angle_alpha   90.00
_cell.angle_beta   90.00
_cell.angle_gamma   90.00
#
_symmetry.space_group_name_H-M   'P 1'
#
loop_
_entity.id
_entity.type
_entity.pdbx_description
1 polymer ?
#
loop_
_entity_poly.entity_id
_entity_poly.type
_entity_poly.pdbx_seq_one_letter_code
_entity_poly.pdbx_strand_id
1 'polypeptide(L)'
;GYIDRDGIDRAKILLEVERPLPTVNDLVDFWRLGKVKDDDLKKYIRWRGYREEFVEAYYASRLRMPSVSEMITAVVKEALDPLAFKELLRRQGLIELDKYQQELGLPGIAATGLATVEETLGKPRGPVTWADILWEAHWRLPPLERVVEFANRASVGMIHVAGKQVTLKEEEAAKAVLLYSRLHDFKPVPRAHTVLVGGRAEEIRMPVSDAEMMEATRFRILTRIESRFVRRWGLISEEDFKRLLVAQGVSPYVKIRTVDGQEISMVDALMKAEFLQDLLEERTHLRNSILAAFQRGYNVKISVLDPFSGKEVALETLKIEEALKAIRFRSEEAGWLAQSARIRRVVELRNDAVRGAVEDFLAGAASVGELEDALKALIDDEEVRRSVVEYAIKRRALARYRRMANRLDRALISEASTMLRLYEQGFAPRSEAEAKLQSLVDKGLMLPEEKDALLSISDERRKRELRELAVRALAKKLSRGEISVKDFIASAEKIGVDKEFVEGLLENYATMHTLTVGQLVSYADEVPIPSDLLERKLDALRVPDDERAIIREVVRRRPIRDDISSLVYWMTSLASSLDILPEDVSMLKEVGLTDNELKIRRKIVEMLNRKAVRARIRAALETLLREQYQAQAKGRDPGLITLDQFVKAMKALKYPEEYVIARAQEIVASAANVKLKDFEDLKAKIVSGRWAA
;
A
#
# COMPACT_ATOMS: atom_id res chain seq x y z
N GLY A 1 -43.37 29.92 113.35
CA GLY A 1 -44.64 29.20 113.20
C GLY A 1 -45.59 29.70 114.26
N TYR A 2 -46.70 30.30 113.83
CA TYR A 2 -47.88 30.47 114.69
C TYR A 2 -48.70 29.19 114.51
N ILE A 3 -48.36 28.16 115.28
CA ILE A 3 -49.10 26.91 115.31
C ILE A 3 -50.22 27.10 116.34
N ASP A 4 -51.46 27.08 115.87
CA ASP A 4 -52.66 27.13 116.72
C ASP A 4 -52.84 25.80 117.49
N ARG A 5 -53.71 25.78 118.51
CA ARG A 5 -54.00 24.63 119.39
C ARG A 5 -54.38 23.33 118.66
N ASP A 6 -54.79 23.41 117.40
CA ASP A 6 -55.11 22.25 116.55
C ASP A 6 -53.92 21.76 115.68
N GLY A 7 -52.71 22.30 115.88
CA GLY A 7 -51.51 21.92 115.13
C GLY A 7 -51.42 22.52 113.71
N ILE A 8 -52.33 23.43 113.35
CA ILE A 8 -52.41 24.02 112.01
C ILE A 8 -51.71 25.38 111.99
N ASP A 9 -50.67 25.52 111.16
CA ASP A 9 -49.98 26.78 110.93
C ASP A 9 -50.82 27.67 109.99
N ARG A 10 -51.69 28.49 110.59
CA ARG A 10 -52.60 29.38 109.83
C ARG A 10 -51.86 30.43 109.01
N ALA A 11 -50.64 30.81 109.41
CA ALA A 11 -49.80 31.73 108.62
C ALA A 11 -49.35 31.06 107.31
N LYS A 12 -49.07 29.75 107.34
CA LYS A 12 -48.77 28.97 106.14
C LYS A 12 -49.97 28.87 105.19
N ILE A 13 -51.18 28.71 105.73
CA ILE A 13 -52.42 28.68 104.94
C ILE A 13 -52.69 30.05 104.29
N LEU A 14 -52.55 31.15 105.04
CA LEU A 14 -52.69 32.51 104.50
C LEU A 14 -51.66 32.78 103.38
N LEU A 15 -50.40 32.38 103.59
CA LEU A 15 -49.36 32.48 102.56
C LEU A 15 -49.61 31.58 101.36
N GLU A 16 -50.25 30.41 101.53
CA GLU A 16 -50.63 29.53 100.41
C GLU A 16 -51.84 30.08 99.64
N VAL A 17 -52.78 30.76 100.32
CA VAL A 17 -53.94 31.41 99.69
C VAL A 17 -53.53 32.68 98.93
N GLU A 18 -52.49 33.41 99.36
CA GLU A 18 -51.96 34.59 98.66
C GLU A 18 -51.05 34.26 97.46
N ARG A 19 -50.65 32.99 97.26
CA ARG A 19 -49.84 32.62 96.09
C ARG A 19 -50.67 32.80 94.82
N PRO A 20 -50.20 33.62 93.84
CA PRO A 20 -50.96 33.84 92.62
C PRO A 20 -51.10 32.53 91.86
N LEU A 21 -52.35 32.08 91.67
CA LEU A 21 -52.64 30.95 90.80
C LEU A 21 -52.32 31.33 89.36
N PRO A 22 -51.74 30.42 88.54
CA PRO A 22 -51.51 30.65 87.12
C PRO A 22 -52.82 31.04 86.41
N THR A 23 -52.77 32.00 85.49
CA THR A 23 -53.93 32.37 84.68
C THR A 23 -54.35 31.22 83.78
N VAL A 24 -55.56 31.28 83.20
CA VAL A 24 -55.98 30.26 82.23
C VAL A 24 -55.04 30.20 81.02
N ASN A 25 -54.45 31.32 80.60
CA ASN A 25 -53.45 31.33 79.53
C ASN A 25 -52.15 30.63 79.97
N ASP A 26 -51.67 30.88 81.20
CA ASP A 26 -50.48 30.21 81.75
C ASP A 26 -50.71 28.69 81.84
N LEU A 27 -51.90 28.27 82.28
CA LEU A 27 -52.28 26.86 82.36
C LEU A 27 -52.35 26.20 80.98
N VAL A 28 -52.85 26.91 79.96
CA VAL A 28 -52.86 26.44 78.57
C VAL A 28 -51.44 26.29 78.03
N ASP A 29 -50.54 27.22 78.35
CA ASP A 29 -49.14 27.11 77.92
C ASP A 29 -48.41 25.98 78.67
N PHE A 30 -48.68 25.78 79.95
CA PHE A 30 -48.17 24.60 80.70
C PHE A 30 -48.69 23.30 80.10
N TRP A 31 -49.95 23.25 79.67
CA TRP A 31 -50.51 22.11 78.96
C TRP A 31 -49.83 21.85 77.61
N ARG A 32 -49.61 22.89 76.79
CA ARG A 32 -48.87 22.78 75.51
C ARG A 32 -47.44 22.28 75.71
N LEU A 33 -46.82 22.64 76.82
CA LEU A 33 -45.49 22.17 77.22
C LEU A 33 -45.49 20.78 77.88
N GLY A 34 -46.65 20.13 78.00
CA GLY A 34 -46.81 18.79 78.59
C GLY A 34 -46.65 18.74 80.11
N LYS A 35 -46.72 19.89 80.79
CA LYS A 35 -46.58 19.99 82.27
C LYS A 35 -47.89 19.83 83.02
N VAL A 36 -49.02 19.97 82.33
CA VAL A 36 -50.37 19.77 82.86
C VAL A 36 -51.11 18.82 81.92
N LYS A 37 -51.81 17.81 82.46
CA LYS A 37 -52.63 16.88 81.66
C LYS A 37 -53.97 17.49 81.29
N ASP A 38 -54.60 16.96 80.25
CA ASP A 38 -55.90 17.45 79.72
C ASP A 38 -56.98 17.55 80.81
N ASP A 39 -57.15 16.50 81.63
CA ASP A 39 -58.15 16.48 82.70
C ASP A 39 -57.87 17.51 83.80
N ASP A 40 -56.58 17.72 84.10
CA ASP A 40 -56.13 18.69 85.09
C ASP A 40 -56.36 20.12 84.57
N LEU A 41 -56.07 20.40 83.30
CA LEU A 41 -56.35 21.70 82.67
C LEU A 41 -57.84 22.00 82.71
N LYS A 42 -58.71 21.06 82.31
CA LYS A 42 -60.17 21.23 82.35
C LYS A 42 -60.66 21.47 83.77
N LYS A 43 -60.12 20.76 84.76
CA LYS A 43 -60.40 20.97 86.19
C LYS A 43 -59.98 22.36 86.66
N TYR A 44 -58.79 22.83 86.29
CA TYR A 44 -58.33 24.17 86.67
C TYR A 44 -59.13 25.29 85.99
N ILE A 45 -59.57 25.10 84.75
CA ILE A 45 -60.48 26.02 84.04
C ILE A 45 -61.83 26.10 84.78
N ARG A 46 -62.39 24.96 85.23
CA ARG A 46 -63.61 24.94 86.05
C ARG A 46 -63.43 25.69 87.37
N TRP A 47 -62.31 25.45 88.07
CA TRP A 47 -61.99 26.15 89.33
C TRP A 47 -61.89 27.67 89.17
N ARG A 48 -61.56 28.15 87.97
CA ARG A 48 -61.53 29.58 87.65
C ARG A 48 -62.91 30.18 87.31
N GLY A 49 -63.99 29.39 87.39
CA GLY A 49 -65.37 29.88 87.27
C GLY A 49 -65.99 29.75 85.88
N TYR A 50 -65.35 29.02 84.94
CA TYR A 50 -65.98 28.69 83.67
C TYR A 50 -67.08 27.63 83.87
N ARG A 51 -68.27 27.87 83.31
CA ARG A 51 -69.37 26.89 83.32
C ARG A 51 -68.99 25.66 82.52
N GLU A 52 -69.48 24.50 82.96
CA GLU A 52 -69.14 23.18 82.38
C GLU A 52 -69.39 23.10 80.87
N GLU A 53 -70.46 23.73 80.39
CA GLU A 53 -70.81 23.86 78.96
C GLU A 53 -69.75 24.58 78.11
N PHE A 54 -68.97 25.49 78.71
CA PHE A 54 -67.93 26.26 78.00
C PHE A 54 -66.51 25.72 78.20
N VAL A 55 -66.30 24.78 79.13
CA VAL A 55 -64.96 24.24 79.41
C VAL A 55 -64.43 23.49 78.19
N GLU A 56 -65.26 22.63 77.59
CA GLU A 56 -64.89 21.86 76.39
C GLU A 56 -64.72 22.78 75.16
N ALA A 57 -65.63 23.74 74.98
CA ALA A 57 -65.53 24.71 73.89
C ALA A 57 -64.27 25.58 74.00
N TYR A 58 -63.94 26.01 75.21
CA TYR A 58 -62.73 26.79 75.48
C TYR A 58 -61.47 25.95 75.24
N TYR A 59 -61.43 24.70 75.72
CA TYR A 59 -60.33 23.77 75.46
C TYR A 59 -60.12 23.56 73.94
N ALA A 60 -61.19 23.24 73.21
CA ALA A 60 -61.13 23.04 71.76
C ALA A 60 -60.65 24.29 71.00
N SER A 61 -61.03 25.49 71.45
CA SER A 61 -60.58 26.76 70.83
C SER A 61 -59.08 27.03 70.94
N ARG A 62 -58.36 26.36 71.86
CA ARG A 62 -56.92 26.54 72.09
C ARG A 62 -56.04 25.57 71.31
N LEU A 63 -56.63 24.56 70.66
CA LEU A 63 -55.95 23.74 69.67
C LEU A 63 -55.56 24.63 68.48
N ARG A 64 -54.26 24.72 68.19
CA ARG A 64 -53.78 25.51 67.04
C ARG A 64 -53.86 24.65 65.79
N MET A 65 -54.57 25.13 64.77
CA MET A 65 -54.45 24.59 63.43
C MET A 65 -53.19 25.19 62.74
N PRO A 66 -52.49 24.44 61.87
CA PRO A 66 -51.40 24.99 61.08
C PRO A 66 -51.89 26.12 60.17
N SER A 67 -50.99 27.01 59.74
CA SER A 67 -51.32 28.06 58.78
C SER A 67 -51.71 27.48 57.42
N VAL A 68 -52.46 28.23 56.61
CA VAL A 68 -52.84 27.82 55.24
C VAL A 68 -51.61 27.40 54.42
N SER A 69 -50.50 28.14 54.53
CA SER A 69 -49.26 27.85 53.81
C SER A 69 -48.60 26.54 54.28
N GLU A 70 -48.58 26.26 55.58
CA GLU A 70 -48.07 25.00 56.14
C GLU A 70 -48.95 23.81 55.74
N MET A 71 -50.28 24.00 55.75
CA MET A 71 -51.21 22.96 55.33
C MET A 71 -51.10 22.65 53.84
N ILE A 72 -50.98 23.67 52.97
CA ILE A 72 -50.68 23.47 51.54
C ILE A 72 -49.39 22.69 51.37
N THR A 73 -48.33 23.06 52.10
CA THR A 73 -47.05 22.34 52.06
C THR A 73 -47.18 20.89 52.50
N ALA A 74 -48.00 20.61 53.52
CA ALA A 74 -48.28 19.25 53.97
C ALA A 74 -49.02 18.43 52.90
N VAL A 75 -49.97 19.02 52.17
CA VAL A 75 -50.64 18.32 51.05
C VAL A 75 -49.69 18.06 49.89
N VAL A 76 -48.86 19.03 49.50
CA VAL A 76 -47.87 18.87 48.43
C VAL A 76 -46.85 17.78 48.75
N LYS A 77 -46.52 17.59 50.04
CA LYS A 77 -45.64 16.53 50.52
C LYS A 77 -46.38 15.22 50.82
N GLU A 78 -47.64 15.10 50.43
CA GLU A 78 -48.50 13.93 50.65
C GLU A 78 -48.70 13.57 52.15
N ALA A 79 -48.42 14.51 53.05
CA ALA A 79 -48.59 14.34 54.50
C ALA A 79 -50.03 14.66 54.96
N LEU A 80 -50.83 15.32 54.11
CA LEU A 80 -52.22 15.66 54.38
C LEU A 80 -53.08 15.40 53.14
N ASP A 81 -54.19 14.68 53.31
CA ASP A 81 -55.12 14.41 52.20
C ASP A 81 -55.83 15.69 51.72
N PRO A 82 -55.99 15.91 50.40
CA PRO A 82 -56.65 17.12 49.87
C PRO A 82 -58.08 17.35 50.38
N LEU A 83 -58.87 16.30 50.66
CA LEU A 83 -60.21 16.46 51.23
C LEU A 83 -60.13 16.88 52.70
N ALA A 84 -59.19 16.30 53.45
CA ALA A 84 -58.91 16.71 54.83
C ALA A 84 -58.43 18.17 54.91
N PHE A 85 -57.61 18.62 53.95
CA PHE A 85 -57.19 20.01 53.82
C PHE A 85 -58.37 20.97 53.61
N LYS A 86 -59.27 20.66 52.67
CA LYS A 86 -60.47 21.48 52.41
C LYS A 86 -61.36 21.60 53.64
N GLU A 87 -61.53 20.50 54.39
CA GLU A 87 -62.31 20.49 55.62
C GLU A 87 -61.65 21.32 56.74
N LEU A 88 -60.32 21.26 56.88
CA LEU A 88 -59.58 22.08 57.84
C LEU A 88 -59.65 23.58 57.51
N LEU A 89 -59.60 23.95 56.22
CA LEU A 89 -59.77 25.34 55.81
C LEU A 89 -61.18 25.87 56.10
N ARG A 90 -62.23 25.06 55.89
CA ARG A 90 -63.61 25.42 56.27
C ARG A 90 -63.71 25.69 57.77
N ARG A 91 -63.06 24.86 58.60
CA ARG A 91 -63.00 25.06 60.06
C ARG A 91 -62.21 26.30 60.49
N GLN A 92 -61.29 26.80 59.65
CA GLN A 92 -60.63 28.09 59.84
C GLN A 92 -61.48 29.30 59.44
N GLY A 93 -62.71 29.08 58.94
CA GLY A 93 -63.62 30.16 58.51
C GLY A 93 -63.50 30.52 57.03
N LEU A 94 -62.73 29.78 56.23
CA LEU A 94 -62.68 29.95 54.78
C LEU A 94 -63.84 29.20 54.12
N ILE A 95 -65.04 29.80 54.22
CA ILE A 95 -66.33 29.26 53.76
C ILE A 95 -66.56 29.62 52.26
N GLU A 96 -67.74 29.31 51.73
CA GLU A 96 -68.22 29.61 50.37
C GLU A 96 -68.10 31.10 50.01
N LEU A 97 -67.67 31.37 48.77
CA LEU A 97 -67.46 32.74 48.26
C LEU A 97 -68.74 33.59 48.31
N ASP A 98 -69.88 32.96 48.05
CA ASP A 98 -71.19 33.63 47.94
C ASP A 98 -71.68 34.16 49.29
N LYS A 99 -71.35 33.48 50.39
CA LYS A 99 -71.67 33.95 51.76
C LYS A 99 -70.91 35.21 52.14
N TYR A 100 -69.64 35.33 51.73
CA TYR A 100 -68.85 36.53 51.97
C TYR A 100 -69.42 37.75 51.23
N GLN A 101 -69.89 37.57 49.98
CA GLN A 101 -70.55 38.65 49.23
C GLN A 101 -71.87 39.08 49.85
N GLN A 102 -72.69 38.11 50.29
CA GLN A 102 -74.01 38.38 50.87
C GLN A 102 -73.94 39.00 52.27
N GLU A 103 -73.04 38.53 53.14
CA GLU A 103 -72.97 38.99 54.55
C GLU A 103 -72.15 40.27 54.75
N LEU A 104 -71.12 40.53 53.92
CA LEU A 104 -70.25 41.69 54.07
C LEU A 104 -70.53 42.83 53.06
N GLY A 105 -71.43 42.62 52.11
CA GLY A 105 -71.84 43.66 51.16
C GLY A 105 -70.71 44.17 50.25
N LEU A 106 -69.75 43.31 49.90
CA LEU A 106 -68.61 43.64 49.02
C LEU A 106 -68.90 43.18 47.59
N PRO A 107 -69.42 44.05 46.70
CA PRO A 107 -69.60 43.71 45.29
C PRO A 107 -68.22 43.57 44.61
N GLY A 108 -68.01 42.47 43.88
CA GLY A 108 -66.80 42.29 43.03
C GLY A 108 -65.82 41.21 43.46
N ILE A 109 -66.12 40.36 44.45
CA ILE A 109 -65.28 39.17 44.76
C ILE A 109 -65.49 38.05 43.71
N ALA A 110 -66.45 38.20 42.78
CA ALA A 110 -66.61 37.31 41.65
C ALA A 110 -65.41 37.49 40.72
N ALA A 111 -64.44 36.59 40.85
CA ALA A 111 -63.33 36.47 39.93
C ALA A 111 -63.90 36.38 38.51
N THR A 112 -63.68 37.41 37.70
CA THR A 112 -63.99 37.49 36.27
C THR A 112 -63.13 36.52 35.42
N GLY A 113 -62.81 35.35 35.97
CA GLY A 113 -62.02 34.27 35.38
C GLY A 113 -62.41 32.87 35.88
N LEU A 114 -63.62 32.70 36.44
CA LEU A 114 -64.18 31.45 36.98
C LEU A 114 -64.33 30.30 35.95
N ALA A 115 -64.01 30.52 34.68
CA ALA A 115 -63.84 29.42 33.70
C ALA A 115 -62.74 28.44 34.12
N THR A 116 -61.70 28.92 34.82
CA THR A 116 -60.51 28.10 35.15
C THR A 116 -60.76 27.00 36.18
N VAL A 117 -61.68 27.17 37.14
CA VAL A 117 -61.93 26.17 38.20
C VAL A 117 -62.84 25.04 37.69
N GLU A 118 -63.89 25.36 36.92
CA GLU A 118 -64.79 24.37 36.32
C GLU A 118 -64.12 23.55 35.22
N GLU A 119 -63.22 24.17 34.44
CA GLU A 119 -62.44 23.49 33.39
C GLU A 119 -61.35 22.57 33.95
N THR A 120 -60.81 22.83 35.15
CA THR A 120 -59.68 22.07 35.70
C THR A 120 -60.03 20.98 36.71
N LEU A 121 -61.12 21.11 37.47
CA LEU A 121 -61.54 20.11 38.48
C LEU A 121 -62.73 19.28 38.01
N GLY A 122 -63.26 19.54 36.81
CA GLY A 122 -64.62 19.15 36.42
C GLY A 122 -65.67 19.93 37.21
N LYS A 123 -66.94 19.89 36.79
CA LYS A 123 -68.04 20.56 37.52
C LYS A 123 -67.95 20.22 39.01
N PRO A 124 -67.65 21.20 39.89
CA PRO A 124 -67.54 20.92 41.30
C PRO A 124 -68.90 20.37 41.78
N ARG A 125 -68.88 19.31 42.58
CA ARG A 125 -70.09 18.83 43.28
C ARG A 125 -70.40 19.80 44.43
N GLY A 126 -70.79 21.04 44.11
CA GLY A 126 -71.10 22.10 45.07
C GLY A 126 -70.51 23.48 44.72
N PRO A 127 -70.86 24.52 45.48
CA PRO A 127 -70.34 25.88 45.29
C PRO A 127 -68.83 25.97 45.54
N VAL A 128 -68.14 26.83 44.77
CA VAL A 128 -66.68 27.03 44.83
C VAL A 128 -66.28 27.69 46.15
N THR A 129 -65.28 27.13 46.84
CA THR A 129 -64.79 27.65 48.12
C THR A 129 -63.44 28.35 47.99
N TRP A 130 -63.08 29.22 48.94
CA TRP A 130 -61.74 29.81 49.02
C TRP A 130 -60.62 28.75 49.11
N ALA A 131 -60.93 27.57 49.66
CA ALA A 131 -60.03 26.43 49.69
C ALA A 131 -59.68 25.91 48.28
N ASP A 132 -60.62 25.94 47.34
CA ASP A 132 -60.39 25.53 45.95
C ASP A 132 -59.51 26.56 45.23
N ILE A 133 -59.71 27.85 45.49
CA ILE A 133 -58.93 28.94 44.88
C ILE A 133 -57.49 28.95 45.40
N LEU A 134 -57.29 28.81 46.72
CA LEU A 134 -55.95 28.73 47.32
C LEU A 134 -55.19 27.48 46.88
N TRP A 135 -55.91 26.37 46.66
CA TRP A 135 -55.35 25.16 46.07
C TRP A 135 -54.95 25.34 44.60
N GLU A 136 -55.62 26.16 43.80
CA GLU A 136 -55.12 26.44 42.44
C GLU A 136 -53.96 27.46 42.45
N ALA A 137 -53.92 28.40 43.41
CA ALA A 137 -52.90 29.46 43.44
C ALA A 137 -51.50 29.03 43.94
N HIS A 138 -51.33 27.81 44.48
CA HIS A 138 -50.07 27.44 45.14
C HIS A 138 -48.98 26.87 44.21
N TRP A 139 -49.30 26.56 42.97
CA TRP A 139 -48.36 25.94 42.04
C TRP A 139 -47.33 26.94 41.51
N ARG A 140 -46.07 26.53 41.33
CA ARG A 140 -44.95 27.41 40.91
C ARG A 140 -44.44 27.05 39.51
N LEU A 141 -44.31 28.07 38.66
CA LEU A 141 -43.93 27.98 37.24
C LEU A 141 -42.66 27.16 36.94
N PRO A 142 -42.62 26.41 35.82
CA PRO A 142 -41.37 26.14 35.13
C PRO A 142 -40.72 27.48 34.70
N PRO A 143 -39.39 27.62 34.75
CA PRO A 143 -38.72 28.78 34.18
C PRO A 143 -39.12 28.98 32.71
N LEU A 144 -39.37 30.22 32.30
CA LEU A 144 -39.79 30.53 30.92
C LEU A 144 -38.79 29.99 29.88
N GLU A 145 -37.49 29.96 30.23
CA GLU A 145 -36.45 29.38 29.38
C GLU A 145 -36.73 27.90 29.07
N ARG A 146 -37.24 27.13 30.04
CA ARG A 146 -37.58 25.71 29.84
C ARG A 146 -38.82 25.52 28.97
N VAL A 147 -39.78 26.43 29.06
CA VAL A 147 -40.97 26.41 28.19
C VAL A 147 -40.58 26.71 26.74
N VAL A 148 -39.72 27.72 26.54
CA VAL A 148 -39.17 28.05 25.21
C VAL A 148 -38.34 26.90 24.66
N GLU A 149 -37.48 26.29 25.49
CA GLU A 149 -36.70 25.12 25.12
C GLU A 149 -37.60 23.93 24.75
N PHE A 150 -38.65 23.67 25.53
CA PHE A 150 -39.64 22.63 25.21
C PHE A 150 -40.32 22.90 23.87
N ALA A 151 -40.82 24.13 23.65
CA ALA A 151 -41.49 24.51 22.42
C ALA A 151 -40.59 24.35 21.19
N ASN A 152 -39.33 24.80 21.29
CA ASN A 152 -38.34 24.68 20.22
C ASN A 152 -37.95 23.22 19.92
N ARG A 153 -37.80 22.38 20.96
CA ARG A 153 -37.54 20.95 20.76
C ARG A 153 -38.76 20.22 20.20
N ALA A 154 -39.96 20.58 20.63
CA ALA A 154 -41.21 19.96 20.16
C ALA A 154 -41.52 20.32 18.71
N SER A 155 -41.23 21.55 18.27
CA SER A 155 -41.46 21.98 16.88
C SER A 155 -40.64 21.18 15.87
N VAL A 156 -39.45 20.71 16.29
CA VAL A 156 -38.60 19.83 15.50
C VAL A 156 -38.72 18.36 15.89
N GLY A 157 -39.65 17.97 16.77
CA GLY A 157 -39.88 16.58 17.18
C GLY A 157 -38.71 15.93 17.94
N MET A 158 -37.96 16.69 18.72
CA MET A 158 -36.86 16.20 19.59
C MET A 158 -37.30 15.97 21.04
N ILE A 159 -38.62 15.90 21.28
CA ILE A 159 -39.20 15.62 22.59
C ILE A 159 -39.80 14.23 22.63
N HIS A 160 -39.47 13.51 23.70
CA HIS A 160 -40.03 12.19 23.97
C HIS A 160 -40.60 12.17 25.39
N VAL A 161 -41.88 11.81 25.51
CA VAL A 161 -42.57 11.61 26.79
C VAL A 161 -43.04 10.16 26.83
N ALA A 162 -42.62 9.40 27.84
CA ALA A 162 -42.95 7.97 27.98
C ALA A 162 -42.69 7.14 26.70
N GLY A 163 -41.61 7.46 25.98
CA GLY A 163 -41.22 6.78 24.73
C GLY A 163 -41.98 7.20 23.47
N LYS A 164 -42.95 8.13 23.57
CA LYS A 164 -43.67 8.69 22.43
C LYS A 164 -43.09 10.04 22.03
N GLN A 165 -42.86 10.23 20.73
CA GLN A 165 -42.42 11.50 20.17
C GLN A 165 -43.56 12.51 20.24
N VAL A 166 -43.27 13.69 20.76
CA VAL A 166 -44.21 14.82 20.80
C VAL A 166 -43.76 15.85 19.78
N THR A 167 -44.64 16.17 18.85
CA THR A 167 -44.40 17.14 17.78
C THR A 167 -45.47 18.22 17.86
N LEU A 168 -45.06 19.48 17.88
CA LEU A 168 -45.96 20.63 17.88
C LEU A 168 -45.87 21.37 16.55
N LYS A 169 -47.01 21.83 16.03
CA LYS A 169 -46.97 22.82 14.95
C LYS A 169 -46.44 24.12 15.52
N GLU A 170 -45.80 24.91 14.69
CA GLU A 170 -45.12 26.11 15.17
C GLU A 170 -46.06 27.20 15.69
N GLU A 171 -47.24 27.33 15.09
CA GLU A 171 -48.30 28.20 15.59
C GLU A 171 -48.78 27.76 16.98
N GLU A 172 -48.86 26.45 17.22
CA GLU A 172 -49.23 25.87 18.51
C GLU A 172 -48.10 26.07 19.55
N ALA A 173 -46.84 25.97 19.12
CA ALA A 173 -45.66 26.22 19.96
C ALA A 173 -45.58 27.68 20.41
N ALA A 174 -45.84 28.65 19.52
CA ALA A 174 -45.89 30.07 19.86
C ALA A 174 -47.05 30.38 20.81
N LYS A 175 -48.22 29.78 20.56
CA LYS A 175 -49.39 29.84 21.44
C LYS A 175 -49.11 29.26 22.83
N ALA A 176 -48.37 28.15 22.90
CA ALA A 176 -47.94 27.54 24.16
C ALA A 176 -47.01 28.47 24.96
N VAL A 177 -45.99 29.06 24.33
CA VAL A 177 -45.10 30.03 25.02
C VAL A 177 -45.88 31.25 25.50
N LEU A 178 -46.81 31.77 24.68
CA LEU A 178 -47.66 32.91 25.04
C LEU A 178 -48.67 32.56 26.16
N LEU A 179 -49.10 31.31 26.24
CA LEU A 179 -49.93 30.82 27.34
C LEU A 179 -49.16 30.85 28.66
N TYR A 180 -47.94 30.30 28.73
CA TYR A 180 -47.15 30.32 29.97
C TYR A 180 -46.62 31.69 30.36
N SER A 181 -46.48 32.63 29.42
CA SER A 181 -46.12 34.00 29.80
C SER A 181 -47.28 34.77 30.46
N ARG A 182 -48.52 34.28 30.32
CA ARG A 182 -49.74 34.84 30.93
C ARG A 182 -50.23 34.06 32.14
N LEU A 183 -50.01 32.75 32.17
CA LEU A 183 -50.31 31.89 33.32
C LEU A 183 -49.21 32.05 34.38
N HIS A 184 -49.59 31.96 35.65
CA HIS A 184 -48.68 32.14 36.78
C HIS A 184 -48.46 30.86 37.61
N ASP A 185 -48.81 29.69 37.08
CA ASP A 185 -48.94 28.44 37.85
C ASP A 185 -48.51 27.16 37.09
N PHE A 186 -48.08 26.14 37.84
CA PHE A 186 -47.66 24.81 37.32
C PHE A 186 -48.76 23.76 37.52
N LYS A 187 -48.94 22.76 36.65
CA LYS A 187 -49.91 21.66 36.86
C LYS A 187 -49.42 20.34 36.30
N PRO A 188 -49.61 19.23 37.04
CA PRO A 188 -49.28 17.89 36.58
C PRO A 188 -50.29 17.32 35.56
N VAL A 189 -51.21 18.13 35.02
CA VAL A 189 -52.25 17.72 34.07
C VAL A 189 -52.23 18.64 32.85
N PRO A 190 -52.43 18.13 31.61
CA PRO A 190 -52.49 18.97 30.42
C PRO A 190 -53.61 20.01 30.54
N ARG A 191 -53.28 21.28 30.27
CA ARG A 191 -54.22 22.40 30.38
C ARG A 191 -54.80 22.77 29.02
N ALA A 192 -56.07 23.16 29.01
CA ALA A 192 -56.68 23.96 27.95
C ALA A 192 -57.03 25.32 28.55
N HIS A 193 -56.78 26.40 27.82
CA HIS A 193 -57.12 27.74 28.28
C HIS A 193 -57.62 28.59 27.13
N THR A 194 -58.69 29.34 27.38
CA THR A 194 -59.26 30.26 26.40
C THR A 194 -58.52 31.59 26.47
N VAL A 195 -57.70 31.88 25.47
CA VAL A 195 -56.92 33.11 25.38
C VAL A 195 -57.54 34.04 24.35
N LEU A 196 -57.66 35.32 24.69
CA LEU A 196 -57.98 36.37 23.73
C LEU A 196 -56.74 36.69 22.90
N VAL A 197 -56.74 36.25 21.64
CA VAL A 197 -55.72 36.55 20.63
C VAL A 197 -56.35 37.47 19.59
N GLY A 198 -55.91 38.74 19.53
CA GLY A 198 -56.47 39.72 18.59
C GLY A 198 -57.97 40.03 18.78
N GLY A 199 -58.50 39.86 19.99
CA GLY A 199 -59.92 40.10 20.31
C GLY A 199 -60.86 38.93 20.04
N ARG A 200 -60.36 37.78 19.56
CA ARG A 200 -61.12 36.53 19.44
C ARG A 200 -60.70 35.56 20.54
N ALA A 201 -61.68 34.87 21.12
CA ALA A 201 -61.46 33.81 22.09
C ALA A 201 -61.01 32.54 21.35
N GLU A 202 -59.77 32.11 21.58
CA GLU A 202 -59.23 30.86 21.06
C GLU A 202 -58.84 29.95 22.22
N GLU A 203 -59.26 28.68 22.16
CA GLU A 203 -58.85 27.66 23.13
C GLU A 203 -57.48 27.10 22.74
N ILE A 204 -56.48 27.31 23.61
CA ILE A 204 -55.12 26.77 23.45
C ILE A 204 -54.98 25.59 24.39
N ARG A 205 -54.74 24.40 23.83
CA ARG A 205 -54.51 23.17 24.60
C ARG A 205 -53.06 22.73 24.52
N MET A 206 -52.44 22.53 25.68
CA MET A 206 -51.10 21.96 25.77
C MET A 206 -51.13 20.46 25.45
N PRO A 207 -50.17 19.95 24.66
CA PRO A 207 -50.12 18.53 24.30
C PRO A 207 -49.73 17.64 25.48
N VAL A 208 -49.01 18.18 26.47
CA VAL A 208 -48.47 17.46 27.63
C VAL A 208 -48.65 18.32 28.88
N SER A 209 -48.58 17.67 30.05
CA SER A 209 -48.57 18.34 31.35
C SER A 209 -47.23 19.02 31.64
N ASP A 210 -47.22 19.93 32.62
CA ASP A 210 -45.99 20.64 33.01
C ASP A 210 -44.97 19.68 33.65
N ALA A 211 -45.45 18.62 34.32
CA ALA A 211 -44.60 17.56 34.85
C ALA A 211 -43.90 16.78 33.74
N GLU A 212 -44.63 16.42 32.68
CA GLU A 212 -44.08 15.75 31.50
C GLU A 212 -43.11 16.66 30.72
N MET A 213 -43.40 17.96 30.64
CA MET A 213 -42.50 18.96 30.06
C MET A 213 -41.17 19.03 30.83
N MET A 214 -41.24 19.06 32.17
CA MET A 214 -40.05 19.08 33.02
C MET A 214 -39.24 17.79 32.91
N GLU A 215 -39.89 16.64 32.80
CA GLU A 215 -39.21 15.37 32.58
C GLU A 215 -38.57 15.30 31.19
N ALA A 216 -39.27 15.76 30.15
CA ALA A 216 -38.73 15.78 28.78
C ALA A 216 -37.55 16.75 28.60
N THR A 217 -37.50 17.83 29.38
CA THR A 217 -36.40 18.81 29.39
C THR A 217 -35.33 18.52 30.44
N ARG A 218 -35.47 17.43 31.22
CA ARG A 218 -34.50 17.02 32.24
C ARG A 218 -33.10 16.80 31.66
N PHE A 219 -33.02 16.24 30.46
CA PHE A 219 -31.76 15.98 29.76
C PHE A 219 -31.48 17.09 28.75
N ARG A 220 -30.24 17.58 28.71
CA ARG A 220 -29.81 18.53 27.68
C ARG A 220 -29.63 17.81 26.34
N ILE A 221 -29.98 18.51 25.26
CA ILE A 221 -29.55 18.12 23.91
C ILE A 221 -28.06 18.42 23.71
N LEU A 222 -27.47 17.84 22.66
CA LEU A 222 -26.10 18.12 22.27
C LEU A 222 -25.93 19.63 22.05
N THR A 223 -24.84 20.19 22.55
CA THR A 223 -24.42 21.58 22.31
C THR A 223 -23.83 21.73 20.90
N ARG A 224 -23.67 22.95 20.40
CA ARG A 224 -23.08 23.22 19.08
C ARG A 224 -21.75 22.48 18.83
N ILE A 225 -20.86 22.46 19.83
CA ILE A 225 -19.54 21.81 19.73
C ILE A 225 -19.67 20.28 19.71
N GLU A 226 -20.53 19.72 20.55
CA GLU A 226 -20.75 18.27 20.59
C GLU A 226 -21.46 17.79 19.32
N SER A 227 -22.45 18.53 18.81
CA SER A 227 -23.11 18.25 17.54
C SER A 227 -22.11 18.24 16.38
N ARG A 228 -21.18 19.20 16.38
CA ARG A 228 -20.07 19.26 15.42
C ARG A 228 -19.16 18.03 15.54
N PHE A 229 -18.77 17.65 16.76
CA PHE A 229 -17.96 16.47 17.00
C PHE A 229 -18.62 15.19 16.48
N VAL A 230 -19.87 14.93 16.89
CA VAL A 230 -20.65 13.75 16.46
C VAL A 230 -20.80 13.69 14.93
N ARG A 231 -20.93 14.86 14.28
CA ARG A 231 -21.00 14.99 12.82
C ARG A 231 -19.69 14.70 12.11
N ARG A 232 -18.55 15.12 12.65
CA ARG A 232 -17.22 14.77 12.11
C ARG A 232 -17.04 13.24 11.99
N TRP A 233 -17.67 12.48 12.88
CA TRP A 233 -17.68 11.00 12.86
C TRP A 233 -18.79 10.39 11.97
N GLY A 234 -19.57 11.21 11.26
CA GLY A 234 -20.64 10.74 10.37
C GLY A 234 -21.88 10.19 11.09
N LEU A 235 -22.06 10.51 12.37
CA LEU A 235 -23.13 9.93 13.20
C LEU A 235 -24.45 10.72 13.17
N ILE A 236 -24.46 11.91 12.58
CA ILE A 236 -25.67 12.76 12.47
C ILE A 236 -25.82 13.30 11.05
N SER A 237 -27.06 13.30 10.55
CA SER A 237 -27.42 13.84 9.24
C SER A 237 -27.42 15.37 9.23
N GLU A 238 -27.37 15.98 8.03
CA GLU A 238 -27.51 17.44 7.91
C GLU A 238 -28.86 17.94 8.43
N GLU A 239 -29.93 17.18 8.18
CA GLU A 239 -31.28 17.52 8.61
C GLU A 239 -31.41 17.48 10.13
N ASP A 240 -30.86 16.45 10.78
CA ASP A 240 -30.87 16.35 12.23
C ASP A 240 -29.98 17.41 12.89
N PHE A 241 -28.87 17.80 12.24
CA PHE A 241 -28.07 18.94 12.71
C PHE A 241 -28.86 20.26 12.66
N LYS A 242 -29.63 20.52 11.59
CA LYS A 242 -30.51 21.69 11.52
C LYS A 242 -31.60 21.66 12.59
N ARG A 243 -32.20 20.49 12.83
CA ARG A 243 -33.18 20.29 13.92
C ARG A 243 -32.55 20.60 15.29
N LEU A 244 -31.31 20.17 15.55
CA LEU A 244 -30.59 20.48 16.79
C LEU A 244 -30.36 21.98 16.96
N LEU A 245 -30.01 22.72 15.90
CA LEU A 245 -29.83 24.17 15.98
C LEU A 245 -31.14 24.89 16.35
N VAL A 246 -32.26 24.50 15.75
CA VAL A 246 -33.58 25.06 16.09
C VAL A 246 -33.98 24.67 17.52
N ALA A 247 -33.72 23.43 17.93
CA ALA A 247 -33.95 22.97 19.30
C ALA A 247 -33.12 23.73 20.35
N GLN A 248 -31.94 24.24 19.99
CA GLN A 248 -31.11 25.12 20.81
C GLN A 248 -31.58 26.59 20.81
N GLY A 249 -32.59 26.94 19.99
CA GLY A 249 -33.14 28.29 19.89
C GLY A 249 -32.59 29.15 18.76
N VAL A 250 -31.87 28.58 17.78
CA VAL A 250 -31.50 29.31 16.57
C VAL A 250 -32.74 29.53 15.69
N SER A 251 -33.05 30.79 15.40
CA SER A 251 -34.22 31.13 14.59
C SER A 251 -34.07 30.67 13.12
N PRO A 252 -35.01 29.88 12.58
CA PRO A 252 -35.03 29.52 11.16
C PRO A 252 -35.46 30.68 10.25
N TYR A 253 -36.09 31.72 10.81
CA TYR A 253 -36.67 32.83 10.07
C TYR A 253 -35.71 33.96 9.75
N VAL A 254 -34.69 34.12 10.59
CA VAL A 254 -33.69 35.16 10.39
C VAL A 254 -32.92 34.79 9.12
N LYS A 255 -33.11 35.60 8.07
CA LYS A 255 -32.33 35.48 6.84
C LYS A 255 -31.13 36.42 6.94
N ILE A 256 -29.97 35.91 6.54
CA ILE A 256 -28.76 36.71 6.42
C ILE A 256 -28.39 36.84 4.94
N ARG A 257 -27.79 37.97 4.59
CA ARG A 257 -27.22 38.18 3.26
C ARG A 257 -25.76 37.75 3.27
N THR A 258 -25.44 36.81 2.40
CA THR A 258 -24.05 36.38 2.14
C THR A 258 -23.27 37.48 1.44
N VAL A 259 -21.93 37.38 1.44
CA VAL A 259 -21.04 38.27 0.70
C VAL A 259 -21.34 38.25 -0.81
N ASP A 260 -21.85 37.11 -1.31
CA ASP A 260 -22.25 36.92 -2.71
C ASP A 260 -23.67 37.46 -3.01
N GLY A 261 -24.29 38.18 -2.07
CA GLY A 261 -25.61 38.80 -2.22
C GLY A 261 -26.81 37.86 -2.07
N GLN A 262 -26.58 36.55 -1.90
CA GLN A 262 -27.65 35.56 -1.71
C GLN A 262 -28.23 35.63 -0.28
N GLU A 263 -29.56 35.54 -0.17
CA GLU A 263 -30.26 35.41 1.11
C GLU A 263 -30.37 33.94 1.52
N ILE A 264 -29.87 33.63 2.71
CA ILE A 264 -29.86 32.28 3.30
C ILE A 264 -30.42 32.33 4.72
N SER A 265 -31.10 31.27 5.16
CA SER A 265 -31.55 31.18 6.55
C SER A 265 -30.34 31.13 7.51
N MET A 266 -30.50 31.66 8.72
CA MET A 266 -29.46 31.64 9.75
C MET A 266 -29.06 30.21 10.12
N VAL A 267 -30.03 29.28 10.14
CA VAL A 267 -29.79 27.85 10.38
C VAL A 267 -28.93 27.24 9.28
N ASP A 268 -29.25 27.49 8.00
CA ASP A 268 -28.46 26.98 6.88
C ASP A 268 -27.07 27.61 6.83
N ALA A 269 -26.95 28.89 7.16
CA ALA A 269 -25.66 29.58 7.22
C ALA A 269 -24.75 29.01 8.31
N LEU A 270 -25.28 28.82 9.52
CA LEU A 270 -24.54 28.21 10.62
C LEU A 270 -24.16 26.76 10.30
N MET A 271 -25.07 25.98 9.72
CA MET A 271 -24.77 24.62 9.26
C MET A 271 -23.60 24.60 8.27
N LYS A 272 -23.63 25.46 7.24
CA LYS A 272 -22.55 25.54 6.24
C LYS A 272 -21.22 26.00 6.86
N ALA A 273 -21.27 26.95 7.80
CA ALA A 273 -20.07 27.46 8.47
C ALA A 273 -19.41 26.39 9.36
N GLU A 274 -20.20 25.70 10.19
CA GLU A 274 -19.71 24.58 11.00
C GLU A 274 -19.19 23.44 10.10
N PHE A 275 -19.80 23.25 8.92
CA PHE A 275 -19.32 22.27 7.95
C PHE A 275 -17.93 22.59 7.40
N LEU A 276 -17.72 23.83 6.98
CA LEU A 276 -16.40 24.27 6.52
C LEU A 276 -15.36 24.24 7.64
N GLN A 277 -15.79 24.35 8.90
CA GLN A 277 -14.91 24.27 10.07
C GLN A 277 -14.52 22.83 10.41
N ASP A 278 -15.41 21.85 10.16
CA ASP A 278 -15.08 20.43 10.29
C ASP A 278 -14.00 19.98 9.32
N LEU A 279 -14.05 20.48 8.09
CA LEU A 279 -13.05 20.19 7.04
C LEU A 279 -11.84 21.14 7.07
N LEU A 280 -11.65 21.93 8.13
CA LEU A 280 -10.62 22.98 8.13
C LEU A 280 -9.20 22.42 7.93
N GLU A 281 -8.89 21.27 8.53
CA GLU A 281 -7.58 20.62 8.44
C GLU A 281 -7.34 20.11 7.01
N GLU A 282 -8.28 19.34 6.46
CA GLU A 282 -8.23 18.79 5.11
C GLU A 282 -8.15 19.91 4.07
N ARG A 283 -8.92 20.99 4.28
CA ARG A 283 -8.89 22.19 3.44
C ARG A 283 -7.55 22.89 3.50
N THR A 284 -6.95 22.97 4.68
CA THR A 284 -5.62 23.57 4.89
C THR A 284 -4.53 22.75 4.20
N HIS A 285 -4.60 21.42 4.29
CA HIS A 285 -3.70 20.52 3.60
C HIS A 285 -3.81 20.65 2.08
N LEU A 286 -5.04 20.63 1.54
CA LEU A 286 -5.28 20.78 0.11
C LEU A 286 -4.82 22.16 -0.40
N ARG A 287 -5.11 23.23 0.34
CA ARG A 287 -4.58 24.58 0.07
C ARG A 287 -3.06 24.56 -0.03
N ASN A 288 -2.37 24.01 0.97
CA ASN A 288 -0.91 23.98 0.98
C ASN A 288 -0.35 23.17 -0.21
N SER A 289 -0.98 22.06 -0.57
CA SER A 289 -0.59 21.26 -1.75
C SER A 289 -0.78 22.03 -3.06
N ILE A 290 -1.89 22.77 -3.23
CA ILE A 290 -2.13 23.61 -4.40
C ILE A 290 -1.08 24.71 -4.52
N LEU A 291 -0.81 25.41 -3.40
CA LEU A 291 0.20 26.46 -3.35
C LEU A 291 1.60 25.90 -3.70
N ALA A 292 1.95 24.73 -3.17
CA ALA A 292 3.24 24.10 -3.40
C ALA A 292 3.39 23.55 -4.83
N ALA A 293 2.32 23.04 -5.44
CA ALA A 293 2.31 22.64 -6.84
C ALA A 293 2.48 23.86 -7.77
N PHE A 294 1.78 24.96 -7.48
CA PHE A 294 1.93 26.22 -8.20
C PHE A 294 3.35 26.80 -8.09
N GLN A 295 3.94 26.81 -6.89
CA GLN A 295 5.31 27.28 -6.64
C GLN A 295 6.32 26.55 -7.50
N ARG A 296 6.23 25.21 -7.54
CA ARG A 296 7.09 24.36 -8.38
C ARG A 296 6.76 24.39 -9.88
N GLY A 297 5.69 25.09 -10.28
CA GLY A 297 5.26 25.20 -11.67
C GLY A 297 4.50 23.99 -12.23
N TYR A 298 4.06 23.05 -11.38
CA TYR A 298 3.26 21.91 -11.81
C TYR A 298 1.79 22.30 -12.00
N ASN A 299 1.23 21.96 -13.16
CA ASN A 299 -0.20 22.09 -13.45
C ASN A 299 -0.92 20.77 -13.16
N VAL A 300 -1.35 20.60 -11.92
CA VAL A 300 -2.12 19.43 -11.49
C VAL A 300 -3.60 19.75 -11.71
N LYS A 301 -4.27 18.89 -12.50
CA LYS A 301 -5.72 18.95 -12.71
C LYS A 301 -6.37 17.83 -11.92
N ILE A 302 -7.13 18.19 -10.89
CA ILE A 302 -7.87 17.25 -10.04
C ILE A 302 -9.31 17.71 -9.89
N SER A 303 -10.23 16.78 -9.65
CA SER A 303 -11.58 17.12 -9.21
C SER A 303 -11.69 16.93 -7.69
N VAL A 304 -12.45 17.81 -7.04
CA VAL A 304 -12.78 17.69 -5.62
C VAL A 304 -14.29 17.81 -5.49
N LEU A 305 -14.88 16.92 -4.70
CA LEU A 305 -16.31 16.95 -4.39
C LEU A 305 -16.62 18.21 -3.58
N ASP A 306 -17.51 19.07 -4.09
CA ASP A 306 -18.06 20.17 -3.31
C ASP A 306 -19.12 19.61 -2.35
N PRO A 307 -18.89 19.67 -1.03
CA PRO A 307 -19.75 19.02 -0.05
C PRO A 307 -21.18 19.58 -0.05
N PHE A 308 -21.40 20.80 -0.54
CA PHE A 308 -22.74 21.42 -0.54
C PHE A 308 -23.52 21.20 -1.83
N SER A 309 -22.84 21.10 -2.97
CA SER A 309 -23.51 20.89 -4.26
C SER A 309 -23.54 19.42 -4.68
N GLY A 310 -22.75 18.55 -4.03
CA GLY A 310 -22.60 17.14 -4.37
C GLY A 310 -21.96 16.92 -5.75
N LYS A 311 -21.41 17.98 -6.35
CA LYS A 311 -20.79 17.94 -7.67
C LYS A 311 -19.28 17.99 -7.53
N GLU A 312 -18.61 17.31 -8.45
CA GLU A 312 -17.17 17.44 -8.62
C GLU A 312 -16.83 18.80 -9.24
N VAL A 313 -15.96 19.55 -8.56
CA VAL A 313 -15.41 20.82 -9.04
C VAL A 313 -13.99 20.59 -9.50
N ALA A 314 -13.70 20.95 -10.75
CA ALA A 314 -12.35 20.86 -11.31
C ALA A 314 -11.44 21.94 -10.72
N LEU A 315 -10.23 21.53 -10.32
CA LEU A 315 -9.17 22.38 -9.80
C LEU A 315 -7.98 22.33 -10.75
N GLU A 316 -7.51 23.51 -11.17
CA GLU A 316 -6.27 23.66 -11.94
C GLU A 316 -5.27 24.47 -11.11
N THR A 317 -4.15 23.87 -10.69
CA THR A 317 -3.19 24.53 -9.78
C THR A 317 -2.55 25.78 -10.39
N LEU A 318 -2.43 25.89 -11.72
CA LEU A 318 -1.95 27.10 -12.37
C LEU A 318 -2.92 28.29 -12.23
N LYS A 319 -4.23 28.01 -12.17
CA LYS A 319 -5.25 29.03 -11.92
C LYS A 319 -5.53 29.11 -10.42
N ILE A 320 -4.50 29.49 -9.67
CA ILE A 320 -4.48 29.44 -8.21
C ILE A 320 -5.68 30.14 -7.54
N GLU A 321 -6.13 31.28 -8.07
CA GLU A 321 -7.28 32.01 -7.52
C GLU A 321 -8.60 31.24 -7.72
N GLU A 322 -8.80 30.64 -8.90
CA GLU A 322 -9.97 29.80 -9.19
C GLU A 322 -9.94 28.52 -8.35
N ALA A 323 -8.77 27.88 -8.23
CA ALA A 323 -8.60 26.68 -7.42
C ALA A 323 -8.87 26.92 -5.93
N LEU A 324 -8.43 28.05 -5.37
CA LEU A 324 -8.71 28.42 -3.98
C LEU A 324 -10.19 28.77 -3.78
N LYS A 325 -10.82 29.48 -4.71
CA LYS A 325 -12.26 29.78 -4.67
C LYS A 325 -13.13 28.53 -4.76
N ALA A 326 -12.73 27.55 -5.57
CA ALA A 326 -13.38 26.25 -5.67
C ALA A 326 -13.40 25.49 -4.33
N ILE A 327 -12.40 25.73 -3.47
CA ILE A 327 -12.32 25.19 -2.11
C ILE A 327 -12.98 26.14 -1.07
N ARG A 328 -13.77 27.12 -1.53
CA ARG A 328 -14.53 28.07 -0.69
C ARG A 328 -13.66 29.01 0.15
N PHE A 329 -12.42 29.28 -0.25
CA PHE A 329 -11.68 30.44 0.28
C PHE A 329 -12.32 31.74 -0.22
N ARG A 330 -12.32 32.76 0.63
CA ARG A 330 -12.86 34.08 0.26
C ARG A 330 -12.04 34.69 -0.87
N SER A 331 -12.65 35.55 -1.68
CA SER A 331 -11.98 36.19 -2.82
C SER A 331 -10.74 36.99 -2.40
N GLU A 332 -10.80 37.68 -1.27
CA GLU A 332 -9.68 38.44 -0.72
C GLU A 332 -8.54 37.51 -0.27
N GLU A 333 -8.88 36.44 0.45
CA GLU A 333 -7.90 35.45 0.94
C GLU A 333 -7.25 34.69 -0.22
N ALA A 334 -8.03 34.26 -1.20
CA ALA A 334 -7.54 33.62 -2.42
C ALA A 334 -6.59 34.56 -3.19
N GLY A 335 -6.93 35.85 -3.29
CA GLY A 335 -6.07 36.87 -3.90
C GLY A 335 -4.75 37.04 -3.17
N TRP A 336 -4.77 37.19 -1.84
CA TRP A 336 -3.55 37.35 -1.04
C TRP A 336 -2.65 36.11 -1.08
N LEU A 337 -3.24 34.92 -0.97
CA LEU A 337 -2.51 33.65 -1.08
C LEU A 337 -1.92 33.46 -2.48
N ALA A 338 -2.66 33.81 -3.54
CA ALA A 338 -2.18 33.78 -4.91
C ALA A 338 -0.96 34.68 -5.10
N GLN A 339 -1.00 35.92 -4.58
CA GLN A 339 0.14 36.83 -4.66
C GLN A 339 1.34 36.33 -3.84
N SER A 340 1.11 35.83 -2.63
CA SER A 340 2.17 35.22 -1.82
C SER A 340 2.85 34.05 -2.55
N ALA A 341 2.06 33.21 -3.22
CA ALA A 341 2.57 32.09 -4.00
C ALA A 341 3.33 32.53 -5.26
N ARG A 342 2.88 33.59 -5.96
CA ARG A 342 3.60 34.21 -7.08
C ARG A 342 4.96 34.75 -6.64
N ILE A 343 5.02 35.45 -5.50
CA ILE A 343 6.28 35.94 -4.94
C ILE A 343 7.22 34.76 -4.62
N ARG A 344 6.74 33.74 -3.91
CA ARG A 344 7.55 32.56 -3.58
C ARG A 344 8.07 31.84 -4.83
N ARG A 345 7.25 31.70 -5.87
CA ARG A 345 7.66 31.11 -7.16
C ARG A 345 8.79 31.91 -7.81
N VAL A 346 8.70 33.24 -7.85
CA VAL A 346 9.77 34.09 -8.40
C VAL A 346 11.05 33.94 -7.59
N VAL A 347 10.95 33.89 -6.26
CA VAL A 347 12.10 33.68 -5.37
C VAL A 347 12.74 32.31 -5.59
N GLU A 348 11.95 31.24 -5.72
CA GLU A 348 12.47 29.89 -6.01
C GLU A 348 13.19 29.85 -7.37
N LEU A 349 12.60 30.42 -8.42
CA LEU A 349 13.23 30.51 -9.75
C LEU A 349 14.55 31.29 -9.71
N ARG A 350 14.59 32.40 -8.98
CA ARG A 350 15.82 33.18 -8.77
C ARG A 350 16.87 32.36 -8.00
N ASN A 351 16.48 31.66 -6.93
CA ASN A 351 17.38 30.82 -6.14
C ASN A 351 17.97 29.66 -6.96
N ASP A 352 17.17 29.00 -7.79
CA ASP A 352 17.66 27.93 -8.66
C ASP A 352 18.58 28.50 -9.76
N ALA A 353 18.28 29.67 -10.31
CA ALA A 353 19.18 30.35 -11.25
C ALA A 353 20.51 30.77 -10.59
N VAL A 354 20.47 31.28 -9.35
CA VAL A 354 21.67 31.59 -8.55
C VAL A 354 22.50 30.32 -8.31
N ARG A 355 21.85 29.20 -7.96
CA ARG A 355 22.53 27.92 -7.79
C ARG A 355 23.19 27.47 -9.09
N GLY A 356 22.48 27.56 -10.21
CA GLY A 356 23.01 27.24 -11.54
C GLY A 356 24.25 28.08 -11.88
N ALA A 357 24.18 29.41 -11.72
CA ALA A 357 25.31 30.31 -11.97
C ALA A 357 26.53 29.97 -11.09
N VAL A 358 26.31 29.66 -9.81
CA VAL A 358 27.38 29.23 -8.89
C VAL A 358 27.96 27.89 -9.32
N GLU A 359 27.13 26.92 -9.73
CA GLU A 359 27.59 25.62 -10.22
C GLU A 359 28.42 25.72 -11.50
N ASP A 360 28.00 26.55 -12.46
CA ASP A 360 28.75 26.84 -13.69
C ASP A 360 30.13 27.44 -13.37
N PHE A 361 30.18 28.36 -12.41
CA PHE A 361 31.44 28.93 -11.91
C PHE A 361 32.33 27.87 -11.23
N LEU A 362 31.76 27.00 -10.40
CA LEU A 362 32.49 25.92 -9.70
C LEU A 362 33.05 24.88 -10.69
N ALA A 363 32.27 24.53 -11.72
CA ALA A 363 32.67 23.66 -12.81
C ALA A 363 33.77 24.29 -13.66
N GLY A 364 33.83 25.63 -13.69
CA GLY A 364 34.78 26.42 -14.45
C GLY A 364 34.31 26.75 -15.86
N ALA A 365 33.01 26.57 -16.14
CA ALA A 365 32.35 27.02 -17.35
C ALA A 365 32.18 28.56 -17.37
N ALA A 366 32.18 29.21 -16.20
CA ALA A 366 32.10 30.66 -16.06
C ALA A 366 33.31 31.28 -15.32
N SER A 367 33.64 32.51 -15.71
CA SER A 367 34.57 33.43 -15.05
C SER A 367 33.93 34.16 -13.87
N VAL A 368 34.73 34.88 -13.08
CA VAL A 368 34.21 35.68 -11.95
C VAL A 368 33.33 36.83 -12.46
N GLY A 369 33.71 37.48 -13.56
CA GLY A 369 32.91 38.56 -14.17
C GLY A 369 31.57 38.05 -14.69
N GLU A 370 31.54 36.90 -15.38
CA GLU A 370 30.28 36.29 -15.84
C GLU A 370 29.37 35.86 -14.68
N LEU A 371 29.94 35.38 -13.56
CA LEU A 371 29.18 35.11 -12.34
C LEU A 371 28.61 36.40 -11.73
N GLU A 372 29.41 37.46 -11.63
CA GLU A 372 28.95 38.75 -11.11
C GLU A 372 27.81 39.34 -11.95
N ASP A 373 27.93 39.27 -13.27
CA ASP A 373 26.90 39.78 -14.19
C ASP A 373 25.63 38.92 -14.16
N ALA A 374 25.75 37.60 -14.09
CA ALA A 374 24.61 36.70 -13.87
C ALA A 374 23.90 36.99 -12.54
N LEU A 375 24.65 37.22 -11.46
CA LEU A 375 24.08 37.52 -10.15
C LEU A 375 23.48 38.92 -10.05
N LYS A 376 24.00 39.93 -10.78
CA LYS A 376 23.38 41.27 -10.86
C LYS A 376 21.96 41.21 -11.42
N ALA A 377 21.69 40.31 -12.36
CA ALA A 377 20.35 40.13 -12.93
C ALA A 377 19.37 39.39 -12.00
N LEU A 378 19.87 38.69 -10.97
CA LEU A 378 19.09 37.81 -10.10
C LEU A 378 18.92 38.34 -8.67
N ILE A 379 19.94 39.03 -8.14
CA ILE A 379 20.00 39.56 -6.78
C ILE A 379 20.18 41.07 -6.84
N ASP A 380 19.12 41.77 -6.46
CA ASP A 380 19.07 43.24 -6.44
C ASP A 380 20.01 43.81 -5.34
N ASP A 381 20.05 43.16 -4.17
CA ASP A 381 20.87 43.54 -3.03
C ASP A 381 22.37 43.30 -3.28
N GLU A 382 23.18 44.35 -3.16
CA GLU A 382 24.61 44.29 -3.41
C GLU A 382 25.40 43.52 -2.34
N GLU A 383 25.02 43.62 -1.07
CA GLU A 383 25.70 42.96 0.04
C GLU A 383 25.53 41.43 -0.06
N VAL A 384 24.30 40.99 -0.32
CA VAL A 384 23.99 39.57 -0.55
C VAL A 384 24.74 39.05 -1.78
N ARG A 385 24.76 39.81 -2.87
CA ARG A 385 25.49 39.44 -4.10
C ARG A 385 26.98 39.26 -3.86
N ARG A 386 27.63 40.20 -3.15
CA ARG A 386 29.05 40.10 -2.79
C ARG A 386 29.34 38.87 -1.93
N SER A 387 28.48 38.58 -0.96
CA SER A 387 28.60 37.39 -0.11
C SER A 387 28.54 36.08 -0.93
N VAL A 388 27.63 35.98 -1.89
CA VAL A 388 27.50 34.80 -2.77
C VAL A 388 28.74 34.63 -3.66
N VAL A 389 29.28 35.72 -4.23
CA VAL A 389 30.51 35.69 -5.04
C VAL A 389 31.69 35.23 -4.19
N GLU A 390 31.88 35.80 -3.00
CA GLU A 390 32.98 35.42 -2.11
C GLU A 390 32.88 33.95 -1.70
N TYR A 391 31.68 33.48 -1.37
CA TYR A 391 31.40 32.07 -1.09
C TYR A 391 31.76 31.18 -2.28
N ALA A 392 31.33 31.53 -3.50
CA ALA A 392 31.62 30.77 -4.70
C ALA A 392 33.13 30.70 -4.99
N ILE A 393 33.87 31.81 -4.84
CA ILE A 393 35.33 31.87 -5.00
C ILE A 393 36.03 30.94 -4.01
N LYS A 394 35.71 31.06 -2.71
CA LYS A 394 36.27 30.20 -1.65
C LYS A 394 36.00 28.73 -1.94
N ARG A 395 34.78 28.40 -2.34
CA ARG A 395 34.36 27.03 -2.66
C ARG A 395 35.07 26.48 -3.91
N ARG A 396 35.26 27.30 -4.96
CA ARG A 396 36.03 26.92 -6.17
C ARG A 396 37.50 26.67 -5.85
N ALA A 397 38.11 27.52 -5.03
CA ALA A 397 39.49 27.36 -4.58
C ALA A 397 39.66 26.05 -3.78
N LEU A 398 38.77 25.79 -2.82
CA LEU A 398 38.76 24.56 -2.04
C LEU A 398 38.55 23.31 -2.92
N ALA A 399 37.60 23.36 -3.87
CA ALA A 399 37.34 22.26 -4.79
C ALA A 399 38.53 22.00 -5.73
N ARG A 400 39.26 23.04 -6.16
CA ARG A 400 40.50 22.88 -6.92
C ARG A 400 41.62 22.27 -6.08
N TYR A 401 41.81 22.77 -4.86
CA TYR A 401 42.79 22.23 -3.92
C TYR A 401 42.54 20.74 -3.63
N ARG A 402 41.30 20.36 -3.30
CA ARG A 402 40.92 18.95 -3.08
C ARG A 402 41.17 18.08 -4.31
N ARG A 403 40.82 18.56 -5.51
CA ARG A 403 41.10 17.82 -6.75
C ARG A 403 42.59 17.64 -6.99
N MET A 404 43.40 18.67 -6.72
CA MET A 404 44.85 18.62 -6.89
C MET A 404 45.52 17.70 -5.87
N ALA A 405 45.15 17.81 -4.59
CA ALA A 405 45.59 16.92 -3.52
C ALA A 405 45.28 15.45 -3.86
N ASN A 406 44.02 15.14 -4.17
CA ASN A 406 43.63 13.76 -4.53
C ASN A 406 44.37 13.20 -5.76
N ARG A 407 44.72 14.05 -6.75
CA ARG A 407 45.51 13.62 -7.92
C ARG A 407 46.96 13.34 -7.53
N LEU A 408 47.57 14.21 -6.73
CA LEU A 408 48.92 14.05 -6.23
C LEU A 408 49.02 12.78 -5.37
N ASP A 409 48.08 12.56 -4.46
CA ASP A 409 48.03 11.37 -3.61
C ASP A 409 47.93 10.09 -4.45
N ARG A 410 47.03 10.05 -5.44
CA ARG A 410 46.91 8.91 -6.37
C ARG A 410 48.18 8.66 -7.18
N ALA A 411 48.83 9.72 -7.68
CA ALA A 411 50.06 9.60 -8.45
C ALA A 411 51.20 9.07 -7.59
N LEU A 412 51.34 9.57 -6.36
CA LEU A 412 52.35 9.13 -5.39
C LEU A 412 52.14 7.67 -4.96
N ILE A 413 50.89 7.25 -4.74
CA ILE A 413 50.55 5.85 -4.46
C ILE A 413 50.85 4.95 -5.68
N SER A 414 50.56 5.41 -6.89
CA SER A 414 50.90 4.68 -8.13
C SER A 414 52.40 4.52 -8.30
N GLU A 415 53.19 5.55 -7.98
CA GLU A 415 54.64 5.51 -8.03
C GLU A 415 55.20 4.52 -6.99
N ALA A 416 54.68 4.54 -5.76
CA ALA A 416 55.06 3.56 -4.73
C ALA A 416 54.69 2.11 -5.12
N SER A 417 53.50 1.90 -5.70
CA SER A 417 53.10 0.60 -6.26
C SER A 417 54.04 0.12 -7.37
N THR A 418 54.54 1.04 -8.19
CA THR A 418 55.51 0.74 -9.25
C THR A 418 56.86 0.33 -8.66
N MET A 419 57.35 1.05 -7.64
CA MET A 419 58.58 0.69 -6.93
C MET A 419 58.49 -0.64 -6.21
N LEU A 420 57.34 -0.95 -5.59
CA LEU A 420 57.10 -2.26 -4.98
C LEU A 420 57.13 -3.38 -6.02
N ARG A 421 56.55 -3.20 -7.22
CA ARG A 421 56.66 -4.19 -8.31
C ARG A 421 58.10 -4.39 -8.78
N LEU A 422 58.87 -3.31 -8.93
CA LEU A 422 60.29 -3.41 -9.31
C LEU A 422 61.09 -4.19 -8.27
N TYR A 423 60.79 -3.99 -6.98
CA TYR A 423 61.36 -4.77 -5.89
C TYR A 423 60.93 -6.26 -5.94
N GLU A 424 59.63 -6.52 -6.10
CA GLU A 424 59.06 -7.88 -6.20
C GLU A 424 59.71 -8.69 -7.34
N GLN A 425 59.96 -8.04 -8.49
CA GLN A 425 60.61 -8.64 -9.66
C GLN A 425 62.14 -8.72 -9.57
N GLY A 426 62.74 -8.11 -8.54
CA GLY A 426 64.19 -8.13 -8.31
C GLY A 426 64.99 -7.09 -9.09
N PHE A 427 64.34 -6.13 -9.76
CA PHE A 427 65.00 -5.03 -10.47
C PHE A 427 65.42 -3.88 -9.54
N ALA A 428 64.92 -3.84 -8.31
CA ALA A 428 65.30 -2.86 -7.29
C ALA A 428 65.65 -3.55 -5.95
N PRO A 429 66.59 -3.00 -5.16
CA PRO A 429 66.88 -3.47 -3.81
C PRO A 429 65.78 -3.05 -2.82
N ARG A 430 65.65 -3.80 -1.71
CA ARG A 430 64.65 -3.53 -0.65
C ARG A 430 64.75 -2.11 -0.10
N SER A 431 65.97 -1.60 0.04
CA SER A 431 66.25 -0.27 0.58
C SER A 431 65.65 0.87 -0.26
N GLU A 432 65.56 0.71 -1.58
CA GLU A 432 64.95 1.72 -2.45
C GLU A 432 63.42 1.74 -2.33
N ALA A 433 62.79 0.56 -2.27
CA ALA A 433 61.36 0.45 -2.02
C ALA A 433 60.98 1.00 -0.63
N GLU A 434 61.78 0.66 0.38
CA GLU A 434 61.60 1.17 1.74
C GLU A 434 61.77 2.69 1.83
N ALA A 435 62.81 3.25 1.21
CA ALA A 435 63.03 4.69 1.18
C ALA A 435 61.86 5.43 0.51
N LYS A 436 61.29 4.85 -0.56
CA LYS A 436 60.14 5.46 -1.23
C LYS A 436 58.89 5.43 -0.37
N LEU A 437 58.59 4.30 0.29
CA LEU A 437 57.46 4.22 1.23
C LEU A 437 57.65 5.10 2.46
N GLN A 438 58.87 5.18 2.99
CA GLN A 438 59.20 6.10 4.09
C GLN A 438 58.93 7.54 3.70
N SER A 439 59.26 7.95 2.47
CA SER A 439 58.95 9.30 1.97
C SER A 439 57.44 9.61 1.89
N LEU A 440 56.58 8.59 1.84
CA LEU A 440 55.12 8.77 1.89
C LEU A 440 54.61 8.88 3.33
N VAL A 441 55.20 8.13 4.25
CA VAL A 441 54.94 8.24 5.69
C VAL A 441 55.34 9.62 6.21
N ASP A 442 56.53 10.10 5.83
CA ASP A 442 57.05 11.42 6.23
C ASP A 442 56.17 12.58 5.70
N LYS A 443 55.45 12.34 4.58
CA LYS A 443 54.48 13.28 3.99
C LYS A 443 53.08 13.16 4.58
N GLY A 444 52.85 12.24 5.51
CA GLY A 444 51.54 11.98 6.12
C GLY A 444 50.51 11.32 5.19
N LEU A 445 50.96 10.70 4.09
CA LEU A 445 50.10 10.05 3.09
C LEU A 445 49.86 8.55 3.34
N MET A 446 50.64 7.96 4.25
CA MET A 446 50.59 6.54 4.58
C MET A 446 50.95 6.36 6.06
N LEU A 447 50.32 5.40 6.72
CA LEU A 447 50.64 5.06 8.10
C LEU A 447 51.91 4.18 8.18
N PRO A 448 52.70 4.25 9.27
CA PRO A 448 53.84 3.36 9.47
C PRO A 448 53.46 1.87 9.38
N GLU A 449 52.31 1.49 9.93
CA GLU A 449 51.80 0.12 9.91
C GLU A 449 51.48 -0.36 8.49
N GLU A 450 50.97 0.54 7.63
CA GLU A 450 50.68 0.25 6.22
C GLU A 450 51.97 0.02 5.42
N LYS A 451 53.02 0.81 5.68
CA LYS A 451 54.35 0.60 5.10
C LYS A 451 54.86 -0.81 5.41
N ASP A 452 54.82 -1.21 6.67
CA ASP A 452 55.36 -2.50 7.12
C ASP A 452 54.57 -3.68 6.52
N ALA A 453 53.25 -3.56 6.46
CA ALA A 453 52.39 -4.55 5.79
C ALA A 453 52.72 -4.68 4.30
N LEU A 454 52.87 -3.57 3.58
CA LEU A 454 53.21 -3.58 2.16
C LEU A 454 54.59 -4.18 1.87
N LEU A 455 55.60 -3.85 2.69
CA LEU A 455 56.93 -4.44 2.57
C LEU A 455 56.91 -5.95 2.84
N SER A 456 56.15 -6.40 3.85
CA SER A 456 55.97 -7.82 4.16
C SER A 456 55.32 -8.58 3.00
N ILE A 457 54.23 -8.03 2.44
CA ILE A 457 53.54 -8.61 1.27
C ILE A 457 54.49 -8.69 0.07
N SER A 458 55.27 -7.64 -0.19
CA SER A 458 56.22 -7.63 -1.30
C SER A 458 57.41 -8.57 -1.07
N ASP A 459 57.85 -8.79 0.18
CA ASP A 459 58.85 -9.80 0.52
C ASP A 459 58.35 -11.22 0.20
N GLU A 460 57.09 -11.54 0.53
CA GLU A 460 56.48 -12.84 0.19
C GLU A 460 56.34 -13.04 -1.31
N ARG A 461 55.89 -12.00 -2.03
CA ARG A 461 55.80 -12.03 -3.49
C ARG A 461 57.15 -12.20 -4.15
N ARG A 462 58.19 -11.53 -3.65
CA ARG A 462 59.56 -11.71 -4.14
C ARG A 462 60.06 -13.13 -3.91
N LYS A 463 59.78 -13.72 -2.74
CA LYS A 463 60.09 -15.15 -2.49
C LYS A 463 59.37 -16.06 -3.49
N ARG A 464 58.11 -15.77 -3.81
CA ARG A 464 57.34 -16.51 -4.82
C ARG A 464 57.97 -16.39 -6.21
N GLU A 465 58.28 -15.18 -6.67
CA GLU A 465 58.94 -14.94 -7.97
C GLU A 465 60.28 -15.66 -8.09
N LEU A 466 61.11 -15.63 -7.03
CA LEU A 466 62.38 -16.35 -6.99
C LEU A 466 62.18 -17.87 -7.06
N ARG A 467 61.16 -18.42 -6.38
CA ARG A 467 60.80 -19.84 -6.47
C ARG A 467 60.33 -20.19 -7.88
N GLU A 468 59.47 -19.39 -8.49
CA GLU A 468 58.97 -19.60 -9.85
C GLU A 468 60.10 -19.56 -10.87
N LEU A 469 61.02 -18.61 -10.75
CA LEU A 469 62.20 -18.50 -11.61
C LEU A 469 63.14 -19.69 -11.44
N ALA A 470 63.36 -20.16 -10.21
CA ALA A 470 64.15 -21.36 -9.93
C ALA A 470 63.51 -22.62 -10.53
N VAL A 471 62.19 -22.78 -10.41
CA VAL A 471 61.43 -23.90 -11.00
C VAL A 471 61.48 -23.86 -12.52
N ARG A 472 61.30 -22.68 -13.15
CA ARG A 472 61.45 -22.51 -14.60
C ARG A 472 62.86 -22.83 -15.08
N ALA A 473 63.89 -22.41 -14.33
CA ALA A 473 65.27 -22.74 -14.63
C ALA A 473 65.53 -24.25 -14.56
N LEU A 474 64.98 -24.93 -13.55
CA LEU A 474 65.02 -26.40 -13.44
C LEU A 474 64.25 -27.08 -14.59
N ALA A 475 63.07 -26.58 -14.95
CA ALA A 475 62.27 -27.12 -16.05
C ALA A 475 63.02 -27.00 -17.39
N LYS A 476 63.73 -25.89 -17.62
CA LYS A 476 64.57 -25.68 -18.80
C LYS A 476 65.80 -26.59 -18.83
N LYS A 477 66.37 -26.95 -17.67
CA LYS A 477 67.43 -27.96 -17.57
C LYS A 477 66.89 -29.37 -17.87
N LEU A 478 65.69 -29.69 -17.39
CA LEU A 478 65.00 -30.95 -17.69
C LEU A 478 64.69 -31.07 -19.20
N SER A 479 64.16 -30.01 -19.83
CA SER A 479 63.83 -30.01 -21.26
C SER A 479 65.07 -30.17 -22.16
N ARG A 480 66.25 -29.79 -21.66
CA ARG A 480 67.55 -29.96 -22.33
C ARG A 480 68.21 -31.32 -22.06
N GLY A 481 67.64 -32.12 -21.16
CA GLY A 481 68.22 -33.41 -20.75
C GLY A 481 69.43 -33.31 -19.83
N GLU A 482 69.70 -32.13 -19.23
CA GLU A 482 70.82 -31.93 -18.29
C GLU A 482 70.58 -32.58 -16.91
N ILE A 483 69.31 -32.84 -16.56
CA ILE A 483 68.88 -33.46 -15.30
C ILE A 483 67.82 -34.54 -15.56
N SER A 484 67.76 -35.56 -14.71
CA SER A 484 66.72 -36.59 -14.80
C SER A 484 65.39 -36.13 -14.18
N VAL A 485 64.28 -36.80 -14.51
CA VAL A 485 62.96 -36.55 -13.91
C VAL A 485 63.02 -36.71 -12.37
N LYS A 486 63.80 -37.67 -11.86
CA LYS A 486 63.98 -37.88 -10.41
C LYS A 486 64.74 -36.72 -9.77
N ASP A 487 65.78 -36.22 -10.44
CA ASP A 487 66.57 -35.08 -9.95
C ASP A 487 65.78 -33.77 -9.99
N PHE A 488 64.87 -33.63 -10.97
CA PHE A 488 63.94 -32.51 -11.05
C PHE A 488 62.96 -32.50 -9.87
N ILE A 489 62.32 -33.65 -9.56
CA ILE A 489 61.40 -33.77 -8.41
C ILE A 489 62.14 -33.45 -7.10
N ALA A 490 63.30 -34.06 -6.86
CA ALA A 490 64.08 -33.83 -5.65
C ALA A 490 64.57 -32.37 -5.52
N SER A 491 64.88 -31.71 -6.64
CA SER A 491 65.29 -30.30 -6.65
C SER A 491 64.11 -29.35 -6.47
N ALA A 492 62.92 -29.68 -7.00
CA ALA A 492 61.70 -28.90 -6.85
C ALA A 492 61.12 -29.00 -5.43
N GLU A 493 61.16 -30.19 -4.81
CA GLU A 493 60.75 -30.40 -3.41
C GLU A 493 61.64 -29.60 -2.44
N LYS A 494 62.95 -29.51 -2.69
CA LYS A 494 63.88 -28.68 -1.90
C LYS A 494 63.56 -27.17 -1.97
N ILE A 495 62.92 -26.72 -3.04
CA ILE A 495 62.49 -25.31 -3.23
C ILE A 495 61.15 -25.03 -2.51
N GLY A 496 60.49 -26.08 -2.00
CA GLY A 496 59.22 -26.00 -1.27
C GLY A 496 57.99 -25.94 -2.18
N VAL A 497 58.07 -26.60 -3.35
CA VAL A 497 56.97 -26.73 -4.31
C VAL A 497 56.19 -28.00 -4.02
N ASP A 498 54.87 -27.91 -4.02
CA ASP A 498 53.99 -29.04 -3.75
C ASP A 498 54.05 -30.12 -4.85
N LYS A 499 53.85 -31.38 -4.45
CA LYS A 499 54.04 -32.54 -5.31
C LYS A 499 53.08 -32.58 -6.50
N GLU A 500 51.82 -32.18 -6.29
CA GLU A 500 50.81 -32.10 -7.37
C GLU A 500 51.21 -31.07 -8.44
N PHE A 501 51.83 -29.96 -8.02
CA PHE A 501 52.29 -28.91 -8.93
C PHE A 501 53.51 -29.35 -9.74
N VAL A 502 54.42 -30.11 -9.14
CA VAL A 502 55.58 -30.71 -9.83
C VAL A 502 55.14 -31.72 -10.89
N GLU A 503 54.13 -32.55 -10.57
CA GLU A 503 53.55 -33.50 -11.52
C GLU A 503 52.89 -32.80 -12.71
N GLY A 504 52.11 -31.73 -12.48
CA GLY A 504 51.53 -30.92 -13.57
C GLY A 504 52.55 -30.16 -14.42
N LEU A 505 53.70 -29.76 -13.86
CA LEU A 505 54.81 -29.18 -14.63
C LEU A 505 55.52 -30.22 -15.50
N LEU A 506 55.65 -31.45 -15.01
CA LEU A 506 56.25 -32.54 -15.79
C LEU A 506 55.43 -32.85 -17.05
N GLU A 507 54.11 -32.80 -16.99
CA GLU A 507 53.25 -32.95 -18.17
C GLU A 507 53.50 -31.86 -19.23
N ASN A 508 53.78 -30.62 -18.80
CA ASN A 508 53.98 -29.47 -19.70
C ASN A 508 55.39 -29.40 -20.32
N TYR A 509 56.43 -29.85 -19.61
CA TYR A 509 57.85 -29.68 -20.00
C TYR A 509 58.54 -30.96 -20.51
N ALA A 510 57.88 -32.13 -20.52
CA ALA A 510 58.48 -33.43 -20.85
C ALA A 510 58.80 -33.69 -22.34
N THR A 511 58.58 -32.74 -23.25
CA THR A 511 58.94 -32.94 -24.68
C THR A 511 60.41 -32.60 -24.93
N MET A 512 61.29 -33.61 -24.84
CA MET A 512 62.67 -33.49 -25.34
C MET A 512 62.65 -33.16 -26.84
N HIS A 513 63.41 -32.15 -27.27
CA HIS A 513 63.63 -31.89 -28.70
C HIS A 513 64.43 -33.04 -29.32
N THR A 514 63.73 -34.02 -29.87
CA THR A 514 64.30 -35.19 -30.56
C THR A 514 63.57 -35.42 -31.88
N LEU A 515 64.20 -36.10 -32.85
CA LEU A 515 63.54 -36.48 -34.11
C LEU A 515 62.26 -37.26 -33.79
N THR A 516 61.13 -36.77 -34.31
CA THR A 516 59.81 -37.33 -34.02
C THR A 516 59.64 -38.70 -34.68
N VAL A 517 58.74 -39.53 -34.14
CA VAL A 517 58.40 -40.83 -34.75
C VAL A 517 57.94 -40.64 -36.20
N GLY A 518 57.18 -39.58 -36.48
CA GLY A 518 56.77 -39.23 -37.85
C GLY A 518 57.93 -38.92 -38.79
N GLN A 519 58.97 -38.22 -38.31
CA GLN A 519 60.18 -37.97 -39.09
C GLN A 519 60.96 -39.25 -39.38
N LEU A 520 61.07 -40.15 -38.39
CA LEU A 520 61.68 -41.47 -38.62
C LEU A 520 60.89 -42.27 -39.63
N VAL A 521 59.57 -42.39 -39.46
CA VAL A 521 58.69 -43.10 -40.40
C VAL A 521 58.75 -42.49 -41.81
N SER A 522 59.03 -41.20 -41.94
CA SER A 522 59.27 -40.55 -43.24
C SER A 522 60.62 -40.92 -43.86
N TYR A 523 61.66 -41.12 -43.07
CA TYR A 523 62.98 -41.54 -43.56
C TYR A 523 63.02 -43.00 -44.00
N ALA A 524 62.05 -43.82 -43.56
CA ALA A 524 61.93 -45.22 -43.98
C ALA A 524 61.79 -45.39 -45.50
N ASP A 525 61.32 -44.36 -46.22
CA ASP A 525 61.21 -44.37 -47.68
C ASP A 525 62.59 -44.38 -48.37
N GLU A 526 63.59 -43.76 -47.75
CA GLU A 526 64.92 -43.53 -48.35
C GLU A 526 66.04 -44.35 -47.69
N VAL A 527 65.90 -44.63 -46.38
CA VAL A 527 66.93 -45.29 -45.57
C VAL A 527 66.30 -46.36 -44.68
N PRO A 528 66.79 -47.61 -44.70
CA PRO A 528 66.29 -48.66 -43.81
C PRO A 528 66.61 -48.33 -42.35
N ILE A 529 65.56 -48.25 -41.53
CA ILE A 529 65.68 -47.90 -40.11
C ILE A 529 65.94 -49.17 -39.29
N PRO A 530 67.03 -49.25 -38.52
CA PRO A 530 67.29 -50.38 -37.63
C PRO A 530 66.17 -50.53 -36.58
N SER A 531 65.68 -51.75 -36.39
CA SER A 531 64.62 -52.08 -35.42
C SER A 531 64.96 -51.58 -34.01
N ASP A 532 66.20 -51.76 -33.60
CA ASP A 532 66.67 -51.47 -32.25
C ASP A 532 66.64 -49.96 -31.95
N LEU A 533 66.84 -49.13 -32.98
CA LEU A 533 66.79 -47.68 -32.88
C LEU A 533 65.33 -47.19 -32.74
N LEU A 534 64.40 -47.83 -33.46
CA LEU A 534 62.98 -47.52 -33.37
C LEU A 534 62.44 -47.87 -31.98
N GLU A 535 62.78 -49.05 -31.45
CA GLU A 535 62.33 -49.50 -30.11
C GLU A 535 62.75 -48.55 -28.99
N ARG A 536 64.04 -48.19 -28.94
CA ARG A 536 64.55 -47.25 -27.94
C ARG A 536 63.83 -45.91 -27.95
N LYS A 537 63.36 -45.48 -29.12
CA LYS A 537 62.64 -44.21 -29.28
C LYS A 537 61.16 -44.31 -28.94
N LEU A 538 60.51 -45.42 -29.26
CA LEU A 538 59.14 -45.69 -28.83
C LEU A 538 59.06 -45.80 -27.29
N ASP A 539 60.07 -46.39 -26.66
CA ASP A 539 60.24 -46.40 -25.20
C ASP A 539 60.38 -45.01 -24.60
N ALA A 540 61.26 -44.18 -25.18
CA ALA A 540 61.50 -42.81 -24.70
C ALA A 540 60.24 -41.94 -24.77
N LEU A 541 59.39 -42.18 -25.77
CA LEU A 541 58.14 -41.44 -25.98
C LEU A 541 56.92 -42.09 -25.32
N ARG A 542 57.12 -43.19 -24.58
CA ARG A 542 56.06 -43.94 -23.88
C ARG A 542 54.87 -44.29 -24.79
N VAL A 543 55.16 -44.63 -26.04
CA VAL A 543 54.13 -45.00 -27.02
C VAL A 543 53.43 -46.28 -26.53
N PRO A 544 52.08 -46.31 -26.44
CA PRO A 544 51.31 -47.48 -26.05
C PRO A 544 51.64 -48.73 -26.90
N ASP A 545 51.60 -49.92 -26.28
CA ASP A 545 52.03 -51.18 -26.93
C ASP A 545 51.23 -51.53 -28.19
N ASP A 546 49.96 -51.18 -28.23
CA ASP A 546 49.08 -51.30 -29.39
C ASP A 546 49.52 -50.41 -30.55
N GLU A 547 49.95 -49.19 -30.28
CA GLU A 547 50.52 -48.27 -31.27
C GLU A 547 51.91 -48.71 -31.74
N ARG A 548 52.74 -49.28 -30.86
CA ARG A 548 54.08 -49.78 -31.22
C ARG A 548 54.02 -50.85 -32.31
N ALA A 549 53.09 -51.78 -32.18
CA ALA A 549 52.88 -52.84 -33.16
C ALA A 549 52.54 -52.28 -34.54
N ILE A 550 51.70 -51.23 -34.59
CA ILE A 550 51.30 -50.56 -35.83
C ILE A 550 52.49 -49.83 -36.45
N ILE A 551 53.26 -49.08 -35.66
CA ILE A 551 54.39 -48.29 -36.16
C ILE A 551 55.48 -49.19 -36.77
N ARG A 552 55.79 -50.34 -36.15
CA ARG A 552 56.72 -51.33 -36.70
C ARG A 552 56.29 -51.82 -38.08
N GLU A 553 55.01 -52.16 -38.22
CA GLU A 553 54.48 -52.71 -39.46
C GLU A 553 54.45 -51.63 -40.56
N VAL A 554 54.14 -50.38 -40.21
CA VAL A 554 54.19 -49.26 -41.15
C VAL A 554 55.62 -49.02 -41.64
N VAL A 555 56.61 -48.95 -40.75
CA VAL A 555 58.03 -48.78 -41.15
C VAL A 555 58.50 -49.91 -42.08
N ARG A 556 58.03 -51.14 -41.85
CA ARG A 556 58.35 -52.29 -42.71
C ARG A 556 57.64 -52.27 -44.07
N ARG A 557 56.36 -51.87 -44.11
CA ARG A 557 55.52 -51.93 -45.32
C ARG A 557 55.75 -50.74 -46.25
N ARG A 558 56.11 -49.57 -45.71
CA ARG A 558 56.21 -48.31 -46.46
C ARG A 558 57.16 -48.38 -47.68
N PRO A 559 58.36 -48.99 -47.58
CA PRO A 559 59.30 -49.08 -48.72
C PRO A 559 58.76 -49.82 -49.95
N ILE A 560 57.82 -50.75 -49.77
CA ILE A 560 57.27 -51.62 -50.85
C ILE A 560 55.82 -51.27 -51.23
N ARG A 561 55.24 -50.23 -50.62
CA ARG A 561 53.81 -49.87 -50.75
C ARG A 561 53.43 -49.51 -52.19
N ASP A 562 54.29 -48.79 -52.88
CA ASP A 562 53.98 -48.24 -54.20
C ASP A 562 53.99 -49.33 -55.28
N ASP A 563 54.86 -50.34 -55.13
CA ASP A 563 54.88 -51.55 -55.96
C ASP A 563 53.61 -52.39 -55.78
N ILE A 564 53.17 -52.58 -54.53
CA ILE A 564 51.93 -53.31 -54.21
C ILE A 564 50.71 -52.60 -54.80
N SER A 565 50.66 -51.26 -54.73
CA SER A 565 49.55 -50.46 -55.24
C SER A 565 49.44 -50.57 -56.76
N SER A 566 50.59 -50.55 -57.45
CA SER A 566 50.66 -50.71 -58.89
C SER A 566 50.16 -52.09 -59.35
N LEU A 567 50.54 -53.15 -58.64
CA LEU A 567 50.08 -54.52 -58.92
C LEU A 567 48.55 -54.65 -58.81
N VAL A 568 47.95 -54.08 -57.75
CA VAL A 568 46.51 -54.12 -57.53
C VAL A 568 45.74 -53.39 -58.63
N TYR A 569 46.25 -52.25 -59.09
CA TYR A 569 45.62 -51.47 -60.17
C TYR A 569 45.51 -52.28 -61.46
N TRP A 570 46.62 -52.89 -61.89
CA TRP A 570 46.67 -53.73 -63.09
C TRP A 570 45.65 -54.87 -63.04
N MET A 571 45.52 -55.52 -61.89
CA MET A 571 44.57 -56.61 -61.69
C MET A 571 43.10 -56.16 -61.88
N THR A 572 42.72 -55.00 -61.36
CA THR A 572 41.36 -54.46 -61.55
C THR A 572 41.05 -54.07 -62.99
N SER A 573 42.05 -53.60 -63.75
CA SER A 573 41.88 -53.28 -65.17
C SER A 573 41.50 -54.54 -65.96
N LEU A 574 42.25 -55.63 -65.77
CA LEU A 574 42.05 -56.91 -66.45
C LEU A 574 40.74 -57.61 -66.06
N ALA A 575 40.21 -57.37 -64.86
CA ALA A 575 38.89 -57.87 -64.48
C ALA A 575 37.76 -57.25 -65.34
N SER A 576 37.89 -55.99 -65.77
CA SER A 576 36.83 -55.33 -66.56
C SER A 576 36.68 -55.90 -67.97
N SER A 577 37.73 -56.52 -68.51
CA SER A 577 37.74 -57.24 -69.79
C SER A 577 37.43 -58.75 -69.66
N LEU A 578 37.22 -59.25 -68.43
CA LEU A 578 37.05 -60.67 -68.09
C LEU A 578 38.33 -61.53 -68.25
N ASP A 579 39.52 -60.91 -68.24
CA ASP A 579 40.80 -61.64 -68.34
C ASP A 579 41.31 -62.18 -66.98
N ILE A 580 40.72 -61.69 -65.88
CA ILE A 580 41.01 -62.14 -64.51
C ILE A 580 39.72 -62.58 -63.82
N LEU A 581 39.80 -63.71 -63.13
CA LEU A 581 38.71 -64.27 -62.35
C LEU A 581 38.88 -64.02 -60.84
N PRO A 582 37.80 -64.09 -60.05
CA PRO A 582 37.86 -63.85 -58.60
C PRO A 582 38.85 -64.77 -57.85
N GLU A 583 39.15 -65.94 -58.40
CA GLU A 583 40.10 -66.92 -57.85
C GLU A 583 41.54 -66.40 -57.89
N ASP A 584 41.93 -65.69 -58.95
CA ASP A 584 43.29 -65.22 -59.19
C ASP A 584 43.76 -64.18 -58.16
N VAL A 585 42.84 -63.58 -57.41
CA VAL A 585 43.13 -62.60 -56.35
C VAL A 585 43.99 -63.20 -55.22
N SER A 586 44.06 -64.53 -55.08
CA SER A 586 44.87 -65.17 -54.03
C SER A 586 46.37 -64.87 -54.14
N MET A 587 46.89 -64.54 -55.34
CA MET A 587 48.30 -64.16 -55.52
C MET A 587 48.70 -62.92 -54.72
N LEU A 588 47.73 -62.05 -54.38
CA LEU A 588 47.99 -60.85 -53.60
C LEU A 588 48.24 -61.12 -52.11
N LYS A 589 48.02 -62.35 -51.63
CA LYS A 589 48.33 -62.74 -50.25
C LYS A 589 49.83 -62.75 -49.99
N GLU A 590 50.63 -63.11 -51.00
CA GLU A 590 52.09 -63.21 -50.89
C GLU A 590 52.76 -61.83 -50.75
N VAL A 591 52.09 -60.76 -51.19
CA VAL A 591 52.59 -59.38 -51.09
C VAL A 591 52.03 -58.61 -49.88
N GLY A 592 51.45 -59.32 -48.90
CA GLY A 592 51.09 -58.76 -47.60
C GLY A 592 49.70 -58.10 -47.50
N LEU A 593 48.78 -58.40 -48.42
CA LEU A 593 47.37 -58.01 -48.24
C LEU A 593 46.67 -58.90 -47.20
N THR A 594 45.82 -58.28 -46.39
CA THR A 594 45.01 -58.97 -45.38
C THR A 594 43.90 -59.79 -46.01
N ASP A 595 43.43 -60.83 -45.32
CA ASP A 595 42.32 -61.67 -45.81
C ASP A 595 41.03 -60.86 -46.07
N ASN A 596 40.83 -59.77 -45.32
CA ASN A 596 39.72 -58.84 -45.55
C ASN A 596 39.91 -58.02 -46.83
N GLU A 597 41.10 -57.49 -47.08
CA GLU A 597 41.41 -56.80 -48.34
C GLU A 597 41.26 -57.76 -49.53
N LEU A 598 41.73 -59.00 -49.42
CA LEU A 598 41.55 -60.03 -50.45
C LEU A 598 40.08 -60.33 -50.71
N LYS A 599 39.27 -60.44 -49.65
CA LYS A 599 37.81 -60.64 -49.78
C LYS A 599 37.13 -59.46 -50.47
N ILE A 600 37.54 -58.24 -50.17
CA ILE A 600 37.04 -57.03 -50.84
C ILE A 600 37.46 -57.02 -52.31
N ARG A 601 38.74 -57.28 -52.61
CA ARG A 601 39.25 -57.31 -53.98
C ARG A 601 38.59 -58.40 -54.81
N ARG A 602 38.36 -59.58 -54.23
CA ARG A 602 37.59 -60.67 -54.86
C ARG A 602 36.17 -60.23 -55.21
N LYS A 603 35.48 -59.55 -54.29
CA LYS A 603 34.15 -58.97 -54.56
C LYS A 603 34.19 -57.89 -55.62
N ILE A 604 35.22 -57.04 -55.65
CA ILE A 604 35.39 -56.00 -56.68
C ILE A 604 35.52 -56.66 -58.05
N VAL A 605 36.40 -57.65 -58.20
CA VAL A 605 36.56 -58.43 -59.44
C VAL A 605 35.24 -59.09 -59.82
N GLU A 606 34.54 -59.74 -58.88
CA GLU A 606 33.23 -60.36 -59.15
C GLU A 606 32.17 -59.34 -59.61
N MET A 607 32.13 -58.16 -58.99
CA MET A 607 31.21 -57.09 -59.38
C MET A 607 31.55 -56.52 -60.75
N LEU A 608 32.84 -56.32 -61.06
CA LEU A 608 33.29 -55.87 -62.37
C LEU A 608 32.92 -56.90 -63.44
N ASN A 609 33.16 -58.20 -63.17
CA ASN A 609 32.77 -59.28 -64.06
C ASN A 609 31.24 -59.32 -64.25
N ARG A 610 30.45 -59.23 -63.18
CA ARG A 610 28.98 -59.16 -63.25
C ARG A 610 28.50 -57.93 -64.00
N LYS A 611 29.14 -56.78 -63.82
CA LYS A 611 28.82 -55.54 -64.53
C LYS A 611 29.11 -55.70 -66.02
N ALA A 612 30.26 -56.25 -66.38
CA ALA A 612 30.64 -56.51 -67.77
C ALA A 612 29.63 -57.46 -68.44
N VAL A 613 29.23 -58.53 -67.75
CA VAL A 613 28.20 -59.48 -68.23
C VAL A 613 26.84 -58.80 -68.38
N ARG A 614 26.36 -58.07 -67.36
CA ARG A 614 25.08 -57.35 -67.43
C ARG A 614 25.05 -56.29 -68.53
N ALA A 615 26.14 -55.56 -68.72
CA ALA A 615 26.25 -54.57 -69.78
C ALA A 615 26.11 -55.21 -71.16
N ARG A 616 26.73 -56.40 -71.37
CA ARG A 616 26.56 -57.17 -72.60
C ARG A 616 25.12 -57.65 -72.80
N ILE A 617 24.45 -58.18 -71.76
CA ILE A 617 23.06 -58.67 -71.87
C ILE A 617 22.08 -57.50 -72.12
N ARG A 618 22.22 -56.38 -71.41
CA ARG A 618 21.40 -55.18 -71.64
C ARG A 618 21.51 -54.71 -73.08
N ALA A 619 22.74 -54.59 -73.59
CA ALA A 619 22.96 -54.14 -74.96
C ALA A 619 22.22 -55.04 -75.97
N ALA A 620 22.20 -56.36 -75.74
CA ALA A 620 21.42 -57.28 -76.56
C ALA A 620 19.90 -57.04 -76.44
N LEU A 621 19.36 -56.87 -75.23
CA LEU A 621 17.93 -56.63 -75.01
C LEU A 621 17.43 -55.32 -75.61
N GLU A 622 18.21 -54.23 -75.49
CA GLU A 622 17.84 -52.93 -76.06
C GLU A 622 17.73 -53.00 -77.58
N THR A 623 18.62 -53.75 -78.22
CA THR A 623 18.58 -54.00 -79.67
C THR A 623 17.31 -54.74 -80.06
N LEU A 624 16.95 -55.81 -79.34
CA LEU A 624 15.74 -56.59 -79.61
C LEU A 624 14.44 -55.78 -79.49
N LEU A 625 14.31 -54.95 -78.45
CA LEU A 625 13.10 -54.13 -78.26
C LEU A 625 12.99 -53.03 -79.32
N ARG A 626 14.12 -52.43 -79.70
CA ARG A 626 14.15 -51.40 -80.74
C ARG A 626 13.67 -51.96 -82.08
N GLU A 627 14.14 -53.14 -82.44
CA GLU A 627 13.73 -53.81 -83.68
C GLU A 627 12.24 -54.18 -83.68
N GLN A 628 11.72 -54.68 -82.56
CA GLN A 628 10.30 -54.99 -82.39
C GLN A 628 9.40 -53.78 -82.72
N TYR A 629 9.65 -52.63 -82.08
CA TYR A 629 8.77 -51.46 -82.22
C TYR A 629 8.92 -50.74 -83.56
N GLN A 630 10.11 -50.75 -84.15
CA GLN A 630 10.30 -50.25 -85.50
C GLN A 630 9.54 -51.08 -86.54
N ALA A 631 9.42 -52.40 -86.34
CA ALA A 631 8.61 -53.25 -87.20
C ALA A 631 7.10 -52.97 -87.01
N GLN A 632 6.64 -52.82 -85.77
CA GLN A 632 5.22 -52.53 -85.46
C GLN A 632 4.76 -51.19 -86.04
N ALA A 633 5.60 -50.15 -86.01
CA ALA A 633 5.32 -48.87 -86.66
C ALA A 633 5.12 -48.98 -88.18
N LYS A 634 5.70 -50.02 -88.81
CA LYS A 634 5.52 -50.34 -90.24
C LYS A 634 4.36 -51.33 -90.49
N GLY A 635 3.50 -51.55 -89.50
CA GLY A 635 2.34 -52.44 -89.60
C GLY A 635 2.65 -53.94 -89.49
N ARG A 636 3.83 -54.32 -88.98
CA ARG A 636 4.25 -55.73 -88.84
C ARG A 636 4.61 -56.04 -87.39
N ASP A 637 4.12 -57.14 -86.83
CA ASP A 637 4.52 -57.59 -85.50
C ASP A 637 5.45 -58.82 -85.60
N PRO A 638 6.77 -58.69 -85.36
CA PRO A 638 7.72 -59.81 -85.47
C PRO A 638 7.81 -60.67 -84.21
N GLY A 639 7.18 -60.28 -83.09
CA GLY A 639 7.17 -61.08 -81.86
C GLY A 639 8.54 -61.32 -81.19
N LEU A 640 9.53 -60.44 -81.38
CA LEU A 640 10.89 -60.59 -80.85
C LEU A 640 10.95 -60.47 -79.33
N ILE A 641 10.43 -59.37 -78.79
CA ILE A 641 10.29 -59.14 -77.36
C ILE A 641 9.19 -58.12 -77.14
N THR A 642 8.22 -58.43 -76.29
CA THR A 642 7.20 -57.43 -75.94
C THR A 642 7.78 -56.40 -74.98
N LEU A 643 7.17 -55.22 -74.90
CA LEU A 643 7.59 -54.19 -73.93
C LEU A 643 7.56 -54.71 -72.50
N ASP A 644 6.53 -55.49 -72.15
CA ASP A 644 6.42 -56.13 -70.84
C ASP A 644 7.56 -57.14 -70.61
N GLN A 645 7.93 -57.95 -71.62
CA GLN A 645 9.06 -58.87 -71.53
C GLN A 645 10.40 -58.15 -71.41
N PHE A 646 10.60 -57.04 -72.14
CA PHE A 646 11.81 -56.22 -72.01
C PHE A 646 11.91 -55.58 -70.63
N VAL A 647 10.81 -54.98 -70.15
CA VAL A 647 10.77 -54.38 -68.82
C VAL A 647 11.02 -55.45 -67.76
N LYS A 648 10.42 -56.64 -67.87
CA LYS A 648 10.68 -57.78 -66.97
C LYS A 648 12.13 -58.26 -67.02
N ALA A 649 12.73 -58.40 -68.20
CA ALA A 649 14.12 -58.83 -68.35
C ALA A 649 15.11 -57.78 -67.80
N MET A 650 14.88 -56.51 -68.08
CA MET A 650 15.69 -55.41 -67.56
C MET A 650 15.54 -55.24 -66.04
N LYS A 651 14.32 -55.41 -65.51
CA LYS A 651 14.08 -55.51 -64.05
C LYS A 651 14.78 -56.74 -63.45
N ALA A 652 14.81 -57.89 -64.14
CA ALA A 652 15.51 -59.09 -63.68
C ALA A 652 17.05 -58.90 -63.63
N LEU A 653 17.61 -58.09 -64.53
CA LEU A 653 19.01 -57.63 -64.49
C LEU A 653 19.27 -56.57 -63.40
N LYS A 654 18.22 -56.16 -62.68
CA LYS A 654 18.22 -55.17 -61.58
C LYS A 654 18.54 -53.75 -62.03
N TYR A 655 18.12 -53.34 -63.22
CA TYR A 655 18.14 -51.93 -63.60
C TYR A 655 16.99 -51.15 -62.93
N PRO A 656 17.20 -49.89 -62.51
CA PRO A 656 16.15 -49.07 -61.87
C PRO A 656 14.94 -48.89 -62.78
N GLU A 657 13.74 -48.95 -62.21
CA GLU A 657 12.50 -48.88 -62.98
C GLU A 657 12.38 -47.60 -63.81
N GLU A 658 12.74 -46.45 -63.24
CA GLU A 658 12.78 -45.17 -63.97
C GLU A 658 13.74 -45.22 -65.15
N TYR A 659 14.92 -45.84 -65.00
CA TYR A 659 15.87 -46.02 -66.09
C TYR A 659 15.32 -46.97 -67.16
N VAL A 660 14.69 -48.08 -66.76
CA VAL A 660 14.08 -49.04 -67.68
C VAL A 660 12.93 -48.39 -68.44
N ILE A 661 12.08 -47.61 -67.76
CA ILE A 661 10.95 -46.89 -68.37
C ILE A 661 11.46 -45.79 -69.28
N ALA A 662 12.39 -44.94 -68.83
CA ALA A 662 12.97 -43.88 -69.65
C ALA A 662 13.65 -44.46 -70.89
N ARG A 663 14.40 -45.57 -70.74
CA ARG A 663 15.07 -46.21 -71.86
C ARG A 663 14.10 -46.91 -72.81
N ALA A 664 13.07 -47.57 -72.28
CA ALA A 664 12.00 -48.15 -73.07
C ALA A 664 11.20 -47.05 -73.80
N GLN A 665 10.94 -45.92 -73.15
CA GLN A 665 10.32 -44.73 -73.74
C GLN A 665 11.20 -44.14 -74.83
N GLU A 666 12.51 -43.99 -74.63
CA GLU A 666 13.42 -43.54 -75.69
C GLU A 666 13.37 -44.50 -76.88
N ILE A 667 13.43 -45.80 -76.63
CA ILE A 667 13.41 -46.81 -77.69
C ILE A 667 12.06 -46.80 -78.43
N VAL A 668 10.94 -46.75 -77.72
CA VAL A 668 9.58 -46.73 -78.30
C VAL A 668 9.27 -45.39 -78.96
N ALA A 669 9.64 -44.26 -78.36
CA ALA A 669 9.48 -42.92 -78.94
C ALA A 669 10.37 -42.73 -80.16
N SER A 670 11.57 -43.31 -80.17
CA SER A 670 12.39 -43.36 -81.39
C SER A 670 11.74 -44.18 -82.52
N ALA A 671 10.73 -45.00 -82.19
CA ALA A 671 9.95 -45.77 -83.15
C ALA A 671 8.54 -45.20 -83.44
N ALA A 672 7.94 -44.35 -82.59
CA ALA A 672 6.53 -43.94 -82.67
C ALA A 672 6.32 -42.45 -83.04
N ASN A 673 6.05 -42.20 -84.33
CA ASN A 673 5.53 -40.93 -84.85
C ASN A 673 3.99 -40.93 -85.00
N VAL A 674 3.28 -41.75 -84.21
CA VAL A 674 1.80 -41.87 -84.20
C VAL A 674 1.31 -41.99 -82.75
N LYS A 675 0.28 -41.21 -82.38
CA LYS A 675 -0.29 -41.14 -81.03
C LYS A 675 -0.95 -42.48 -80.64
N LEU A 676 -0.23 -43.30 -79.88
CA LEU A 676 -0.71 -44.60 -79.38
C LEU A 676 -1.40 -44.45 -78.01
N LYS A 677 -2.66 -44.84 -77.97
CA LYS A 677 -3.58 -44.82 -76.81
C LYS A 677 -3.01 -45.55 -75.60
N ASP A 678 -2.17 -46.57 -75.83
CA ASP A 678 -1.52 -47.35 -74.79
C ASP A 678 -0.49 -46.54 -73.98
N PHE A 679 0.11 -45.51 -74.57
CA PHE A 679 1.09 -44.67 -73.88
C PHE A 679 0.43 -43.74 -72.87
N GLU A 680 -0.79 -43.25 -73.15
CA GLU A 680 -1.57 -42.50 -72.17
C GLU A 680 -2.07 -43.39 -71.03
N ASP A 681 -2.47 -44.63 -71.33
CA ASP A 681 -2.82 -45.62 -70.30
C ASP A 681 -1.62 -46.01 -69.43
N LEU A 682 -0.42 -46.10 -70.02
CA LEU A 682 0.82 -46.32 -69.25
C LEU A 682 1.17 -45.10 -68.39
N LYS A 683 1.06 -43.89 -68.94
CA LYS A 683 1.31 -42.63 -68.23
C LYS A 683 0.33 -42.43 -67.07
N ALA A 684 -0.95 -42.76 -67.26
CA ALA A 684 -1.97 -42.71 -66.23
C ALA A 684 -1.73 -43.75 -65.11
N LYS A 685 -1.27 -44.95 -65.44
CA LYS A 685 -0.89 -45.99 -64.45
C LYS A 685 0.37 -45.64 -63.66
N ILE A 686 1.33 -44.92 -64.26
CA ILE A 686 2.55 -44.46 -63.59
C ILE A 686 2.28 -43.27 -62.66
N VAL A 687 1.51 -42.27 -63.12
CA VAL A 687 1.23 -41.05 -62.34
C VAL A 687 0.31 -41.30 -61.13
N SER A 688 -0.56 -42.31 -61.18
CA SER A 688 -1.50 -42.64 -60.10
C SER A 688 -0.91 -43.50 -58.97
N GLY A 689 0.37 -43.89 -59.05
CA GLY A 689 1.04 -44.70 -58.01
C GLY A 689 0.41 -46.08 -57.75
N ARG A 690 -0.54 -46.51 -58.58
CA ARG A 690 -1.19 -47.84 -58.48
C ARG A 690 -0.50 -48.84 -59.40
N TRP A 691 0.70 -49.22 -58.98
CA TRP A 691 1.32 -50.51 -59.30
C TRP A 691 1.60 -51.21 -57.97
N ALA A 692 0.56 -51.51 -57.20
CA ALA A 692 0.69 -52.22 -55.92
C ALA A 692 0.11 -53.64 -56.06
N ALA A 693 0.93 -54.56 -56.57
CA ALA A 693 0.93 -56.01 -56.39
C ALA A 693 2.22 -56.59 -57.01
#